data_AF-A0A519ZP38-F1
#
_entry.id   AF-A0A519ZP38-F1
#
_cell.length_a   1.000
_cell.length_b   1.000
_cell.length_c   1.000
_cell.angle_alpha   90.00
_cell.angle_beta   90.00
_cell.angle_gamma   90.00
#
_symmetry.space_group_name_H-M   'P 1'
#
loop_
_entity.id
_entity.type
_entity.pdbx_description
1 polymer ?
#
loop_
_entity_poly.entity_id
_entity_poly.type
_entity_poly.pdbx_seq_one_letter_code
_entity_poly.pdbx_strand_id
1 'polypeptide(L)'
;RVDGPPLVVRVGLGHTRRLIDARDRHLVIEAHLALVDGAEWNTDALGPTKRGLATGLVKKLQAKYGQGGFLHFGQGKWYPGEQLPRWALSIYWRADGQPIWSDPALFADERDAPNYTSADAKRFIDTLASKLQVKPSHIQPGYEDTFYYLWRERRLPVNVDPFESRLDDEMERVRLRRVFNQGLDHVTGYVLPIKPDWPLGLSGPRWVSGPWFFRDDRMYLIPGDSAMGYRLPLDALPWVSEGDYPYLHEHDPFAPRPALRDAAELKAQYGAHQIGGPGDALAGEGSAGLRAAVAATASGPAISASVDGPSAPDGTDPATPPQHLQSAGWITRTALVVEVRDPTRASGPKVEAASKGGGVLYVFMPPLARLDDYLDLLAAVEATARDLAMPVVLEGYPPPRDARLKLLQVTPDPGVIEVNIHPAVNWTELVDHTEFLYQVAHESRLSTEKFMLDGRHTGTGGGNHFVLGGATPADSPFLRRPDVLASLLTFWHNHPSLSYLFSGMFIGPTSQAPRLDEARTDQVYEVEIALKELERQTALWGECPPWIIDRTLRNLLIDATGNTHRSEFCIDKLYSPDGPTGRLGLLELRAFEMPPHAQMSLVQQLLLRALLSWFWREPYTGHGAQRLTRWGTGLHDRFLLPTFVEQDFADVLAELDESGFHFDAAWFAPHLAFRFPYVGEVSVGGVRMSLRTALEPWHVMGEEGSAGGTVRYVDSSLERMEVRVTGLNGNRHAVTVNGKVLPLHPTGRVGEFVAGVRYRAWQPPSCLHPTIPSDAPLTFDLVDTWLKRSLGGCQYHVAHPGGRNYDTFPVNSYEAESRRLGRFFRIGHTPGVMNIKVNDPGLEHPLTLDLRRVRQARP
;
A
#
# COMPACT_ATOMS: atom_id res chain seq x y z
N ARG A 1 37.58 12.77 -12.80
CA ARG A 1 37.97 14.00 -12.10
C ARG A 1 37.35 15.18 -12.81
N VAL A 2 36.26 15.70 -12.26
CA VAL A 2 35.78 17.08 -12.41
C VAL A 2 35.22 17.42 -11.03
N ASP A 3 36.04 18.10 -10.23
CA ASP A 3 35.63 18.70 -8.97
C ASP A 3 34.83 19.97 -9.31
N GLY A 4 33.52 19.93 -9.09
CA GLY A 4 32.64 21.09 -9.08
C GLY A 4 31.84 21.06 -7.77
N PRO A 5 31.53 22.21 -7.16
CA PRO A 5 30.79 22.24 -5.91
C PRO A 5 29.38 21.63 -6.11
N PRO A 6 28.79 20.99 -5.09
CA PRO A 6 27.42 20.51 -5.17
C PRO A 6 26.50 21.69 -5.52
N LEU A 7 25.70 21.51 -6.58
CA LEU A 7 24.69 22.48 -6.98
C LEU A 7 23.59 22.44 -5.91
N VAL A 8 23.76 23.24 -4.85
CA VAL A 8 22.74 23.48 -3.84
C VAL A 8 21.65 24.30 -4.52
N VAL A 9 20.63 23.62 -5.06
CA VAL A 9 19.38 24.28 -5.45
C VAL A 9 18.69 24.70 -4.16
N ARG A 10 19.00 25.91 -3.69
CA ARG A 10 18.15 26.59 -2.70
C ARG A 10 16.86 26.94 -3.42
N VAL A 11 15.83 26.12 -3.23
CA VAL A 11 14.45 26.52 -3.55
C VAL A 11 14.15 27.75 -2.72
N GLY A 12 14.10 28.92 -3.36
CA GLY A 12 13.71 30.18 -2.74
C GLY A 12 12.24 30.14 -2.35
N LEU A 13 11.91 29.50 -1.23
CA LEU A 13 10.56 29.26 -0.70
C LEU A 13 9.83 30.54 -0.21
N GLY A 14 10.32 31.73 -0.54
CA GLY A 14 9.80 33.00 -0.04
C GLY A 14 8.44 33.39 -0.62
N HIS A 15 8.16 33.06 -1.89
CA HIS A 15 6.90 33.43 -2.57
C HIS A 15 5.86 32.31 -2.62
N THR A 16 6.26 31.03 -2.50
CA THR A 16 5.36 29.87 -2.53
C THR A 16 4.61 29.63 -1.21
N ARG A 17 5.08 30.23 -0.11
CA ARG A 17 4.58 29.97 1.25
C ARG A 17 3.12 30.38 1.49
N ARG A 18 2.55 31.27 0.66
CA ARG A 18 1.15 31.74 0.77
C ARG A 18 0.15 31.01 -0.13
N LEU A 19 0.61 30.21 -1.11
CA LEU A 19 -0.26 29.64 -2.14
C LEU A 19 -0.78 28.22 -1.83
N ILE A 20 -0.25 27.54 -0.81
CA ILE A 20 -0.45 26.07 -0.61
C ILE A 20 -1.14 25.75 0.74
N ASP A 21 -1.50 26.77 1.52
CA ASP A 21 -2.09 26.64 2.86
C ASP A 21 -3.62 26.53 2.80
N ALA A 22 -4.12 25.57 2.01
CA ALA A 22 -5.51 25.15 2.09
C ALA A 22 -5.65 24.20 3.31
N ARG A 23 -6.11 24.75 4.44
CA ARG A 23 -6.24 24.05 5.73
C ARG A 23 -7.18 22.83 5.73
N ASP A 24 -7.92 22.62 4.65
CA ASP A 24 -8.93 21.55 4.53
C ASP A 24 -8.57 20.46 3.50
N ARG A 25 -7.31 20.41 3.04
CA ARG A 25 -6.87 19.46 2.00
C ARG A 25 -5.75 18.57 2.49
N HIS A 26 -6.13 17.37 2.86
CA HIS A 26 -5.24 16.35 3.34
C HIS A 26 -4.66 15.56 2.17
N LEU A 27 -3.35 15.35 2.22
CA LEU A 27 -2.63 14.48 1.30
C LEU A 27 -1.94 13.40 2.13
N VAL A 28 -2.09 12.17 1.69
CA VAL A 28 -1.46 10.97 2.24
C VAL A 28 -0.57 10.37 1.15
N ILE A 29 0.59 9.84 1.58
CA ILE A 29 1.54 9.12 0.73
C ILE A 29 1.58 7.67 1.18
N GLU A 30 1.53 6.77 0.20
CA GLU A 30 1.88 5.36 0.36
C GLU A 30 3.24 5.10 -0.30
N ALA A 31 4.25 4.74 0.51
CA ALA A 31 5.62 4.56 0.04
C ALA A 31 6.03 3.08 0.03
N HIS A 32 6.64 2.63 -1.07
CA HIS A 32 7.13 1.26 -1.22
C HIS A 32 8.66 1.18 -1.15
N LEU A 33 9.16 0.51 -0.12
CA LEU A 33 10.58 0.40 0.24
C LEU A 33 11.12 -1.01 -0.05
N ALA A 34 12.37 -1.16 -0.44
CA ALA A 34 12.96 -2.46 -0.73
C ALA A 34 14.43 -2.58 -0.34
N LEU A 35 14.91 -3.82 -0.19
CA LEU A 35 16.34 -4.16 -0.21
C LEU A 35 16.76 -4.60 -1.62
N VAL A 36 18.07 -4.68 -1.87
CA VAL A 36 18.66 -5.10 -3.16
C VAL A 36 18.63 -6.62 -3.35
N ASP A 37 18.84 -7.42 -2.30
CA ASP A 37 19.12 -8.86 -2.43
C ASP A 37 18.13 -9.77 -1.67
N GLY A 38 17.63 -10.82 -2.35
CA GLY A 38 16.80 -11.88 -1.78
C GLY A 38 15.45 -12.06 -2.50
N ALA A 39 14.89 -13.27 -2.47
CA ALA A 39 13.62 -13.57 -3.15
C ALA A 39 12.44 -12.72 -2.63
N GLU A 40 12.41 -12.44 -1.32
CA GLU A 40 11.43 -11.55 -0.66
C GLU A 40 11.48 -10.08 -1.11
N TRP A 41 12.53 -9.68 -1.84
CA TRP A 41 12.75 -8.34 -2.38
C TRP A 41 12.57 -8.26 -3.90
N ASN A 42 12.30 -9.40 -4.54
CA ASN A 42 12.10 -9.51 -5.98
C ASN A 42 10.72 -10.08 -6.34
N THR A 43 10.32 -11.19 -5.72
CA THR A 43 9.10 -11.93 -6.08
C THR A 43 8.20 -12.21 -4.89
N ASP A 44 8.76 -12.50 -3.72
CA ASP A 44 7.97 -13.03 -2.61
C ASP A 44 7.46 -11.89 -1.72
N ALA A 45 6.24 -12.04 -1.21
CA ALA A 45 5.66 -11.07 -0.30
C ALA A 45 6.28 -11.14 1.10
N LEU A 46 6.60 -12.34 1.56
CA LEU A 46 7.16 -12.62 2.87
C LEU A 46 8.56 -13.21 2.74
N GLY A 47 9.33 -13.14 3.81
CA GLY A 47 10.61 -13.80 3.90
C GLY A 47 11.27 -13.57 5.25
N PRO A 48 12.48 -14.12 5.43
CA PRO A 48 13.12 -14.23 6.73
C PRO A 48 13.57 -12.89 7.29
N THR A 49 13.83 -11.87 6.46
CA THR A 49 14.38 -10.58 6.93
C THR A 49 13.35 -9.45 6.96
N LYS A 50 12.30 -9.53 6.14
CA LYS A 50 11.33 -8.43 5.95
C LYS A 50 10.63 -8.01 7.25
N ARG A 51 10.18 -8.97 8.07
CA ARG A 51 9.51 -8.66 9.36
C ARG A 51 10.45 -7.94 10.32
N GLY A 52 11.69 -8.41 10.47
CA GLY A 52 12.67 -7.79 11.35
C GLY A 52 13.03 -6.35 10.95
N LEU A 53 13.21 -6.10 9.65
CA LEU A 53 13.44 -4.75 9.11
C LEU A 53 12.22 -3.85 9.29
N ALA A 54 11.01 -4.38 9.04
CA ALA A 54 9.76 -3.65 9.25
C ALA A 54 9.56 -3.25 10.72
N THR A 55 9.82 -4.16 11.67
CA THR A 55 9.78 -3.85 13.11
C THR A 55 10.78 -2.75 13.48
N GLY A 56 12.00 -2.78 12.92
CA GLY A 56 12.99 -1.72 13.12
C GLY A 56 12.53 -0.36 12.59
N LEU A 57 11.93 -0.35 11.39
CA LEU A 57 11.36 0.85 10.77
C LEU A 57 10.19 1.42 11.57
N VAL A 58 9.25 0.56 11.98
CA VAL A 58 8.07 0.94 12.78
C VAL A 58 8.46 1.62 14.08
N LYS A 59 9.49 1.13 14.78
CA LYS A 59 9.98 1.77 16.02
C LYS A 59 10.47 3.20 15.78
N LYS A 60 11.19 3.44 14.69
CA LYS A 60 11.64 4.80 14.32
C LYS A 60 10.48 5.71 13.96
N LEU A 61 9.50 5.19 13.20
CA LEU A 61 8.29 5.92 12.83
C LEU A 61 7.42 6.25 14.06
N GLN A 62 7.28 5.31 14.99
CA GLN A 62 6.57 5.50 16.25
C GLN A 62 7.21 6.60 17.10
N ALA A 63 8.54 6.59 17.24
CA ALA A 63 9.27 7.57 18.04
C ALA A 63 9.06 9.03 17.55
N LYS A 64 8.88 9.21 16.22
CA LYS A 64 8.64 10.51 15.58
C LYS A 64 7.17 10.93 15.59
N TYR A 65 6.25 10.04 15.19
CA TYR A 65 4.85 10.41 14.93
C TYR A 65 3.87 9.92 16.00
N GLY A 66 4.13 8.75 16.58
CA GLY A 66 3.18 8.01 17.41
C GLY A 66 3.45 8.14 18.91
N GLN A 67 4.03 9.25 19.38
CA GLN A 67 4.24 9.45 20.82
C GLN A 67 2.89 9.46 21.57
N GLY A 68 2.82 8.68 22.66
CA GLY A 68 1.58 8.44 23.39
C GLY A 68 0.59 7.51 22.65
N GLY A 69 0.91 7.04 21.45
CA GLY A 69 0.14 6.04 20.72
C GLY A 69 0.48 4.60 21.09
N PHE A 70 -0.22 3.64 20.48
CA PHE A 70 0.04 2.21 20.67
C PHE A 70 0.42 1.50 19.36
N LEU A 71 1.15 0.39 19.51
CA LEU A 71 1.49 -0.52 18.41
C LEU A 71 0.50 -1.68 18.36
N HIS A 72 0.08 -2.04 17.15
CA HIS A 72 -0.84 -3.17 16.93
C HIS A 72 -0.32 -4.05 15.79
N PHE A 73 -0.27 -5.35 16.05
CA PHE A 73 0.22 -6.38 15.13
C PHE A 73 -0.99 -7.12 14.57
N GLY A 74 -1.45 -6.71 13.39
CA GLY A 74 -2.64 -7.26 12.74
C GLY A 74 -2.34 -8.22 11.59
N GLN A 75 -3.41 -8.74 11.01
CA GLN A 75 -3.40 -9.38 9.70
C GLN A 75 -3.55 -8.32 8.60
N GLY A 76 -2.74 -8.44 7.56
CA GLY A 76 -2.78 -7.66 6.33
C GLY A 76 -3.58 -8.38 5.24
N LYS A 77 -3.28 -8.07 3.97
CA LYS A 77 -3.95 -8.66 2.80
C LYS A 77 -3.77 -10.19 2.78
N TRP A 78 -4.80 -10.92 2.38
CA TRP A 78 -4.77 -12.36 2.18
C TRP A 78 -5.09 -12.69 0.73
N TYR A 79 -4.13 -13.25 0.01
CA TYR A 79 -4.31 -13.59 -1.41
C TYR A 79 -4.66 -15.07 -1.61
N PRO A 80 -5.47 -15.42 -2.63
CA PRO A 80 -5.76 -16.80 -2.97
C PRO A 80 -4.48 -17.63 -3.17
N GLY A 81 -4.40 -18.79 -2.51
CA GLY A 81 -3.23 -19.68 -2.56
C GLY A 81 -2.22 -19.47 -1.44
N GLU A 82 -2.26 -18.34 -0.70
CA GLU A 82 -1.47 -18.15 0.52
C GLU A 82 -2.16 -18.87 1.71
N GLN A 83 -1.41 -19.62 2.52
CA GLN A 83 -2.00 -20.34 3.67
C GLN A 83 -2.37 -19.42 4.85
N LEU A 84 -1.65 -18.32 4.99
CA LEU A 84 -1.86 -17.33 6.05
C LEU A 84 -1.97 -15.94 5.45
N PRO A 85 -2.78 -15.06 6.07
CA PRO A 85 -2.74 -13.64 5.75
C PRO A 85 -1.35 -13.08 6.06
N ARG A 86 -0.94 -12.07 5.29
CA ARG A 86 0.29 -11.33 5.55
C ARG A 86 0.20 -10.58 6.89
N TRP A 87 1.31 -10.12 7.44
CA TRP A 87 1.30 -9.31 8.67
C TRP A 87 1.05 -7.82 8.36
N ALA A 88 0.54 -7.07 9.34
CA ALA A 88 0.40 -5.62 9.27
C ALA A 88 0.83 -5.00 10.61
N LEU A 89 1.78 -4.07 10.57
CA LEU A 89 2.25 -3.36 11.75
C LEU A 89 1.67 -1.96 11.76
N SER A 90 0.77 -1.68 12.71
CA SER A 90 0.04 -0.41 12.79
C SER A 90 0.46 0.40 14.00
N ILE A 91 0.50 1.71 13.82
CA ILE A 91 0.72 2.71 14.87
C ILE A 91 -0.54 3.56 14.94
N TYR A 92 -1.14 3.67 16.11
CA TYR A 92 -2.35 4.45 16.35
C TYR A 92 -2.12 5.51 17.41
N TRP A 93 -2.55 6.75 17.17
CA TRP A 93 -2.48 7.83 18.16
C TRP A 93 -3.63 8.82 17.99
N ARG A 94 -4.01 9.52 19.06
CA ARG A 94 -5.15 10.44 19.02
C ARG A 94 -4.79 11.71 18.26
N ALA A 95 -5.75 12.19 17.45
CA ALA A 95 -5.63 13.45 16.74
C ALA A 95 -5.61 14.66 17.69
N ASP A 96 -6.18 14.53 18.89
CA ASP A 96 -6.19 15.56 19.94
C ASP A 96 -4.90 15.62 20.78
N GLY A 97 -3.93 14.74 20.50
CA GLY A 97 -2.63 14.70 21.19
C GLY A 97 -2.66 14.08 22.59
N GLN A 98 -3.81 13.60 23.09
CA GLN A 98 -3.83 12.88 24.35
C GLN A 98 -3.20 11.48 24.22
N PRO A 99 -2.49 10.98 25.25
CA PRO A 99 -1.89 9.66 25.20
C PRO A 99 -2.98 8.58 25.28
N ILE A 100 -2.84 7.56 24.43
CA ILE A 100 -3.57 6.29 24.52
C ILE A 100 -2.78 5.32 25.41
N TRP A 101 -1.47 5.28 25.22
CA TRP A 101 -0.54 4.39 25.93
C TRP A 101 0.56 5.23 26.57
N SER A 102 0.74 5.12 27.88
CA SER A 102 1.64 5.97 28.65
C SER A 102 3.09 5.48 28.66
N ASP A 103 3.31 4.15 28.67
CA ASP A 103 4.63 3.55 28.88
C ASP A 103 5.09 2.67 27.71
N PRO A 104 5.85 3.21 26.74
CA PRO A 104 6.32 2.46 25.58
C PRO A 104 7.20 1.25 25.91
N ALA A 105 7.80 1.18 27.11
CA ALA A 105 8.61 0.03 27.53
C ALA A 105 7.78 -1.25 27.74
N LEU A 106 6.45 -1.11 27.85
CA LEU A 106 5.51 -2.23 27.97
C LEU A 106 5.16 -2.88 26.62
N PHE A 107 5.67 -2.36 25.49
CA PHE A 107 5.60 -3.08 24.21
C PHE A 107 6.76 -4.06 24.11
N ALA A 108 6.46 -5.34 23.95
CA ALA A 108 7.49 -6.35 23.73
C ALA A 108 8.16 -6.16 22.35
N ASP A 109 9.49 -6.32 22.30
CA ASP A 109 10.24 -6.43 21.04
C ASP A 109 10.36 -7.90 20.66
N GLU A 110 9.74 -8.29 19.55
CA GLU A 110 9.82 -9.67 19.03
C GLU A 110 11.25 -10.13 18.71
N ARG A 111 12.21 -9.20 18.56
CA ARG A 111 13.63 -9.51 18.31
C ARG A 111 14.38 -9.90 19.58
N ASP A 112 13.91 -9.42 20.73
CA ASP A 112 14.48 -9.68 22.07
C ASP A 112 13.42 -10.39 22.92
N ALA A 113 12.92 -11.51 22.40
CA ALA A 113 11.77 -12.21 22.97
C ALA A 113 12.05 -12.70 24.40
N PRO A 114 11.26 -12.26 25.41
CA PRO A 114 11.26 -12.91 26.72
C PRO A 114 10.82 -14.38 26.58
N ASN A 115 11.04 -15.17 27.63
CA ASN A 115 10.65 -16.58 27.66
C ASN A 115 9.45 -16.79 28.59
N TYR A 116 8.32 -16.15 28.27
CA TYR A 116 7.08 -16.36 29.02
C TYR A 116 6.53 -17.76 28.81
N THR A 117 5.65 -18.17 29.72
CA THR A 117 5.00 -19.48 29.72
C THR A 117 3.47 -19.36 29.70
N SER A 118 2.77 -20.46 29.42
CA SER A 118 1.29 -20.49 29.51
C SER A 118 0.79 -20.08 30.90
N ALA A 119 1.52 -20.38 31.98
CA ALA A 119 1.19 -19.91 33.33
C ALA A 119 1.26 -18.37 33.48
N ASP A 120 2.16 -17.70 32.75
CA ASP A 120 2.22 -16.24 32.72
C ASP A 120 1.03 -15.65 31.96
N ALA A 121 0.61 -16.27 30.85
CA ALA A 121 -0.62 -15.89 30.15
C ALA A 121 -1.84 -15.99 31.06
N LYS A 122 -1.95 -17.08 31.84
CA LYS A 122 -3.02 -17.25 32.82
C LYS A 122 -3.02 -16.14 33.87
N ARG A 123 -1.84 -15.87 34.46
CA ARG A 123 -1.66 -14.82 35.46
C ARG A 123 -2.08 -13.46 34.92
N PHE A 124 -1.72 -13.16 33.67
CA PHE A 124 -2.09 -11.91 33.02
C PHE A 124 -3.60 -11.78 32.84
N ILE A 125 -4.27 -12.78 32.25
CA ILE A 125 -5.71 -12.71 31.99
C ILE A 125 -6.57 -12.73 33.26
N ASP A 126 -6.16 -13.45 34.31
CA ASP A 126 -6.84 -13.44 35.62
C ASP A 126 -6.78 -12.03 36.26
N THR A 127 -5.62 -11.37 36.16
CA THR A 127 -5.41 -10.01 36.67
C THR A 127 -6.22 -8.99 35.86
N LEU A 128 -6.24 -9.13 34.54
CA LEU A 128 -7.03 -8.30 33.64
C LEU A 128 -8.53 -8.43 33.92
N ALA A 129 -9.05 -9.67 34.08
CA ALA A 129 -10.45 -9.92 34.41
C ALA A 129 -10.85 -9.24 35.73
N SER A 130 -9.97 -9.29 36.74
CA SER A 130 -10.18 -8.62 38.03
C SER A 130 -10.26 -7.09 37.87
N LYS A 131 -9.38 -6.48 37.05
CA LYS A 131 -9.42 -5.04 36.76
C LYS A 131 -10.67 -4.61 36.00
N LEU A 132 -11.11 -5.42 35.05
CA LEU A 132 -12.34 -5.20 34.29
C LEU A 132 -13.61 -5.47 35.11
N GLN A 133 -13.47 -5.93 36.37
CA GLN A 133 -14.56 -6.29 37.28
C GLN A 133 -15.49 -7.39 36.72
N VAL A 134 -14.91 -8.33 35.97
CA VAL A 134 -15.60 -9.51 35.44
C VAL A 134 -15.11 -10.78 36.14
N LYS A 135 -15.96 -11.81 36.18
CA LYS A 135 -15.66 -13.05 36.91
C LYS A 135 -14.52 -13.84 36.22
N PRO A 136 -13.40 -14.14 36.91
CA PRO A 136 -12.33 -14.99 36.35
C PRO A 136 -12.80 -16.41 36.00
N SER A 137 -13.91 -16.88 36.57
CA SER A 137 -14.51 -18.19 36.25
C SER A 137 -15.04 -18.29 34.81
N HIS A 138 -15.17 -17.19 34.08
CA HIS A 138 -15.54 -17.21 32.66
C HIS A 138 -14.34 -17.40 31.73
N ILE A 139 -13.11 -17.39 32.26
CA ILE A 139 -11.90 -17.61 31.47
C ILE A 139 -11.84 -19.08 31.06
N GLN A 140 -11.65 -19.34 29.76
CA GLN A 140 -11.57 -20.68 29.20
C GLN A 140 -10.19 -20.95 28.58
N PRO A 141 -9.53 -22.07 28.94
CA PRO A 141 -8.34 -22.52 28.22
C PRO A 141 -8.75 -23.09 26.85
N GLY A 142 -8.00 -22.75 25.81
CA GLY A 142 -8.17 -23.37 24.50
C GLY A 142 -7.04 -24.34 24.15
N TYR A 143 -7.42 -25.37 23.40
CA TYR A 143 -6.57 -26.49 23.04
C TYR A 143 -6.58 -26.69 21.52
N GLU A 144 -5.48 -27.18 20.96
CA GLU A 144 -5.48 -27.69 19.59
C GLU A 144 -6.43 -28.89 19.44
N ASP A 145 -7.09 -29.02 18.28
CA ASP A 145 -8.07 -30.10 18.06
C ASP A 145 -7.39 -31.47 17.94
N THR A 146 -7.40 -32.20 19.06
CA THR A 146 -6.86 -33.55 19.19
C THR A 146 -7.41 -34.52 18.14
N PHE A 147 -8.71 -34.48 17.87
CA PHE A 147 -9.34 -35.44 16.95
C PHE A 147 -8.96 -35.15 15.51
N TYR A 148 -8.89 -33.87 15.13
CA TYR A 148 -8.41 -33.45 13.83
C TYR A 148 -6.97 -33.92 13.59
N TYR A 149 -6.06 -33.69 14.53
CA TYR A 149 -4.65 -34.04 14.37
C TYR A 149 -4.41 -35.56 14.37
N LEU A 150 -5.14 -36.34 15.18
CA LEU A 150 -5.10 -37.81 15.14
C LEU A 150 -5.65 -38.38 13.82
N TRP A 151 -6.76 -37.82 13.33
CA TRP A 151 -7.30 -38.19 12.02
C TRP A 151 -6.32 -37.85 10.89
N ARG A 152 -5.67 -36.69 10.98
CA ARG A 152 -4.70 -36.24 9.98
C ARG A 152 -3.46 -37.12 9.97
N GLU A 153 -2.92 -37.47 11.13
CA GLU A 153 -1.81 -38.42 11.29
C GLU A 153 -2.14 -39.76 10.63
N ARG A 154 -3.32 -40.32 10.88
CA ARG A 154 -3.76 -41.59 10.27
C ARG A 154 -3.84 -41.54 8.74
N ARG A 155 -4.05 -40.35 8.16
CA ARG A 155 -4.12 -40.15 6.70
C ARG A 155 -2.75 -39.98 6.04
N LEU A 156 -1.68 -39.90 6.83
CA LEU A 156 -0.33 -39.87 6.28
C LEU A 156 -0.04 -41.19 5.53
N PRO A 157 0.68 -41.15 4.39
CA PRO A 157 1.08 -42.35 3.69
C PRO A 157 1.87 -43.31 4.59
N VAL A 158 1.73 -44.62 4.39
CA VAL A 158 2.32 -45.68 5.23
C VAL A 158 3.85 -45.56 5.37
N ASN A 159 4.51 -44.90 4.42
CA ASN A 159 5.96 -44.68 4.38
C ASN A 159 6.39 -43.28 4.86
N VAL A 160 5.52 -42.53 5.54
CA VAL A 160 5.77 -41.17 6.03
C VAL A 160 5.61 -41.16 7.55
N ASP A 161 6.72 -41.00 8.26
CA ASP A 161 6.73 -40.78 9.72
C ASP A 161 6.35 -39.31 10.01
N PRO A 162 5.44 -38.99 10.95
CA PRO A 162 5.14 -37.62 11.38
C PRO A 162 6.35 -36.78 11.79
N PHE A 163 7.43 -37.43 12.26
CA PHE A 163 8.68 -36.79 12.69
C PHE A 163 9.76 -36.72 11.59
N GLU A 164 9.66 -37.56 10.55
CA GLU A 164 10.56 -37.58 9.37
C GLU A 164 9.81 -37.34 8.05
N SER A 165 8.69 -36.63 8.09
CA SER A 165 7.75 -36.59 6.98
C SER A 165 8.33 -35.81 5.79
N ARG A 166 8.44 -36.46 4.61
CA ARG A 166 8.58 -35.77 3.31
C ARG A 166 7.20 -35.31 2.82
N LEU A 167 6.51 -34.51 3.63
CA LEU A 167 5.29 -33.82 3.18
C LEU A 167 5.70 -32.76 2.15
N ASP A 168 4.92 -32.65 1.06
CA ASP A 168 5.13 -31.61 0.04
C ASP A 168 4.93 -30.20 0.62
N ASP A 169 4.16 -30.09 1.72
CA ASP A 169 3.90 -28.84 2.44
C ASP A 169 4.80 -28.68 3.68
N GLU A 170 5.75 -27.74 3.58
CA GLU A 170 6.72 -27.44 4.64
C GLU A 170 6.07 -26.86 5.91
N MET A 171 5.03 -26.03 5.78
CA MET A 171 4.37 -25.38 6.91
C MET A 171 3.53 -26.36 7.70
N GLU A 172 2.78 -27.23 7.00
CA GLU A 172 2.00 -28.28 7.64
C GLU A 172 2.89 -29.22 8.47
N ARG A 173 4.06 -29.60 7.92
CA ARG A 173 5.05 -30.43 8.62
C ARG A 173 5.54 -29.79 9.91
N VAL A 174 5.90 -28.50 9.88
CA VAL A 174 6.37 -27.79 11.08
C VAL A 174 5.25 -27.70 12.13
N ARG A 175 4.00 -27.47 11.69
CA ARG A 175 2.82 -27.45 12.57
C ARG A 175 2.60 -28.78 13.28
N LEU A 176 2.54 -29.89 12.54
CA LEU A 176 2.34 -31.23 13.13
C LEU A 176 3.44 -31.54 14.15
N ARG A 177 4.70 -31.32 13.76
CA ARG A 177 5.84 -31.53 14.67
C ARG A 177 5.71 -30.70 15.95
N ARG A 178 5.28 -29.44 15.85
CA ARG A 178 5.07 -28.56 17.01
C ARG A 178 3.95 -29.07 17.92
N VAL A 179 2.79 -29.39 17.37
CA VAL A 179 1.62 -29.87 18.14
C VAL A 179 1.96 -31.18 18.86
N PHE A 180 2.59 -32.14 18.17
CA PHE A 180 2.96 -33.42 18.79
C PHE A 180 4.10 -33.30 19.82
N ASN A 181 5.06 -32.39 19.61
CA ASN A 181 6.12 -32.13 20.60
C ASN A 181 5.59 -31.46 21.88
N GLN A 182 4.62 -30.56 21.75
CA GLN A 182 4.02 -29.84 22.89
C GLN A 182 3.06 -30.71 23.70
N GLY A 183 2.43 -31.70 23.06
CA GLY A 183 1.38 -32.53 23.64
C GLY A 183 -0.02 -31.96 23.37
N LEU A 184 -1.00 -32.84 23.18
CA LEU A 184 -2.39 -32.48 22.85
C LEU A 184 -3.19 -31.95 24.06
N ASP A 185 -2.66 -32.09 25.27
CA ASP A 185 -3.19 -31.51 26.49
C ASP A 185 -2.59 -30.12 26.81
N HIS A 186 -1.68 -29.63 25.98
CA HIS A 186 -1.08 -28.31 26.12
C HIS A 186 -2.13 -27.19 25.92
N VAL A 187 -2.16 -26.24 26.85
CA VAL A 187 -3.01 -25.06 26.75
C VAL A 187 -2.35 -24.05 25.83
N THR A 188 -2.93 -23.83 24.64
CA THR A 188 -2.46 -22.84 23.67
C THR A 188 -2.54 -21.42 24.23
N GLY A 189 -3.64 -21.09 24.90
CA GLY A 189 -3.86 -19.80 25.54
C GLY A 189 -5.20 -19.72 26.26
N TYR A 190 -5.56 -18.53 26.72
CA TYR A 190 -6.74 -18.30 27.55
C TYR A 190 -7.66 -17.25 26.94
N VAL A 191 -8.96 -17.51 26.98
CA VAL A 191 -10.00 -16.68 26.38
C VAL A 191 -10.89 -16.10 27.47
N LEU A 192 -11.20 -14.81 27.36
CA LEU A 192 -12.19 -14.12 28.18
C LEU A 192 -13.30 -13.59 27.27
N PRO A 193 -14.50 -14.22 27.28
CA PRO A 193 -15.67 -13.67 26.60
C PRO A 193 -16.00 -12.31 27.19
N ILE A 194 -16.04 -11.26 26.37
CA ILE A 194 -16.19 -9.89 26.85
C ILE A 194 -16.88 -9.00 25.84
N LYS A 195 -17.80 -8.17 26.32
CA LYS A 195 -18.45 -7.10 25.55
C LYS A 195 -18.71 -5.89 26.45
N PRO A 196 -18.72 -4.66 25.90
CA PRO A 196 -19.23 -3.51 26.61
C PRO A 196 -20.75 -3.60 26.72
N ASP A 197 -21.29 -3.19 27.86
CA ASP A 197 -22.71 -2.97 28.11
C ASP A 197 -22.94 -1.50 28.46
N TRP A 198 -23.98 -0.92 27.87
CA TRP A 198 -24.32 0.50 28.00
C TRP A 198 -25.68 0.63 28.68
N PRO A 199 -25.74 0.52 30.02
CA PRO A 199 -27.01 0.60 30.74
C PRO A 199 -27.66 1.98 30.58
N LEU A 200 -29.00 2.01 30.52
CA LEU A 200 -29.78 3.25 30.46
C LEU A 200 -29.57 4.05 31.76
N GLY A 201 -28.76 5.12 31.70
CA GLY A 201 -28.46 5.98 32.86
C GLY A 201 -27.19 6.84 32.69
N LEU A 202 -26.76 7.50 33.76
CA LEU A 202 -25.53 8.32 33.82
C LEU A 202 -24.26 7.50 34.15
N SER A 203 -24.39 6.21 34.44
CA SER A 203 -23.25 5.32 34.60
C SER A 203 -22.71 4.94 33.23
N GLY A 204 -21.44 5.26 32.94
CA GLY A 204 -20.76 4.92 31.69
C GLY A 204 -20.71 3.40 31.39
N PRO A 205 -20.05 3.00 30.29
CA PRO A 205 -20.01 1.60 29.85
C PRO A 205 -19.43 0.69 30.94
N ARG A 206 -19.99 -0.50 31.07
CA ARG A 206 -19.50 -1.55 31.97
C ARG A 206 -19.10 -2.78 31.16
N TRP A 207 -18.02 -3.44 31.56
CA TRP A 207 -17.63 -4.70 30.95
C TRP A 207 -18.50 -5.84 31.45
N VAL A 208 -19.03 -6.63 30.53
CA VAL A 208 -19.83 -7.82 30.83
C VAL A 208 -19.18 -9.03 30.19
N SER A 209 -19.17 -10.12 30.96
CA SER A 209 -18.65 -11.42 30.57
C SER A 209 -19.66 -12.49 30.94
N GLY A 210 -19.64 -13.63 30.26
CA GLY A 210 -20.49 -14.78 30.54
C GLY A 210 -19.78 -16.08 30.19
N PRO A 211 -20.22 -17.22 30.73
CA PRO A 211 -19.67 -18.52 30.38
C PRO A 211 -19.98 -18.88 28.92
N TRP A 212 -19.03 -19.58 28.30
CA TRP A 212 -19.25 -20.30 27.05
C TRP A 212 -19.63 -21.74 27.35
N PHE A 213 -20.59 -22.26 26.58
CA PHE A 213 -21.12 -23.60 26.73
C PHE A 213 -20.70 -24.42 25.51
N PHE A 214 -19.86 -25.43 25.72
CA PHE A 214 -19.43 -26.36 24.69
C PHE A 214 -20.02 -27.74 24.96
N ARG A 215 -20.09 -28.57 23.91
CA ARG A 215 -20.62 -29.93 24.00
C ARG A 215 -19.70 -30.86 24.76
N ASP A 216 -18.41 -30.74 24.49
CA ASP A 216 -17.33 -31.39 25.24
C ASP A 216 -16.79 -30.32 26.20
N ASP A 217 -16.48 -30.65 27.45
CA ASP A 217 -16.05 -29.69 28.49
C ASP A 217 -14.76 -28.89 28.16
N ARG A 218 -14.21 -29.03 26.94
CA ARG A 218 -13.02 -28.34 26.42
C ARG A 218 -13.35 -27.54 25.16
N MET A 219 -12.72 -26.37 25.05
CA MET A 219 -12.74 -25.54 23.85
C MET A 219 -11.60 -25.95 22.91
N TYR A 220 -11.95 -26.64 21.82
CA TYR A 220 -11.00 -26.96 20.75
C TYR A 220 -10.95 -25.85 19.70
N LEU A 221 -9.75 -25.43 19.34
CA LEU A 221 -9.53 -24.39 18.33
C LEU A 221 -9.73 -24.92 16.92
N ILE A 222 -10.16 -24.04 16.01
CA ILE A 222 -10.11 -24.31 14.58
C ILE A 222 -8.64 -24.57 14.20
N PRO A 223 -8.30 -25.70 13.54
CA PRO A 223 -6.92 -26.02 13.19
C PRO A 223 -6.28 -24.97 12.28
N GLY A 224 -5.05 -24.53 12.59
CA GLY A 224 -4.33 -23.56 11.76
C GLY A 224 -3.17 -22.89 12.47
N ASP A 225 -2.47 -22.00 11.77
CA ASP A 225 -1.29 -21.28 12.28
C ASP A 225 -1.58 -19.81 12.66
N SER A 226 -2.81 -19.31 12.43
CA SER A 226 -3.25 -17.99 12.86
C SER A 226 -3.26 -17.86 14.38
N ALA A 227 -3.25 -16.61 14.89
CA ALA A 227 -3.42 -16.32 16.31
C ALA A 227 -4.66 -17.01 16.89
N MET A 228 -4.58 -17.45 18.15
CA MET A 228 -5.67 -18.18 18.81
C MET A 228 -7.03 -17.47 18.71
N GLY A 229 -7.07 -16.14 18.81
CA GLY A 229 -8.30 -15.36 18.72
C GLY A 229 -9.02 -15.42 17.37
N TYR A 230 -8.31 -15.67 16.26
CA TYR A 230 -8.94 -15.91 14.95
C TYR A 230 -9.39 -17.36 14.74
N ARG A 231 -9.03 -18.25 15.66
CA ARG A 231 -9.32 -19.69 15.59
C ARG A 231 -10.37 -20.13 16.62
N LEU A 232 -11.09 -19.18 17.22
CA LEU A 232 -12.13 -19.47 18.21
C LEU A 232 -13.34 -20.13 17.54
N PRO A 233 -13.87 -21.24 18.08
CA PRO A 233 -15.00 -21.98 17.52
C PRO A 233 -16.34 -21.30 17.89
N LEU A 234 -16.56 -20.07 17.43
CA LEU A 234 -17.75 -19.29 17.78
C LEU A 234 -19.07 -19.93 17.29
N ASP A 235 -18.99 -20.77 16.27
CA ASP A 235 -20.09 -21.57 15.72
C ASP A 235 -20.46 -22.77 16.60
N ALA A 236 -19.55 -23.23 17.46
CA ALA A 236 -19.82 -24.28 18.44
C ALA A 236 -20.55 -23.78 19.70
N LEU A 237 -20.67 -22.45 19.86
CA LEU A 237 -21.49 -21.85 20.91
C LEU A 237 -22.98 -22.14 20.67
N PRO A 238 -23.83 -22.03 21.71
CA PRO A 238 -25.24 -22.29 21.54
C PRO A 238 -25.89 -21.44 20.44
N TRP A 239 -26.80 -22.09 19.72
CA TRP A 239 -27.47 -21.53 18.56
C TRP A 239 -28.21 -20.22 18.90
N VAL A 240 -28.20 -19.29 17.95
CA VAL A 240 -28.93 -18.03 17.99
C VAL A 240 -29.59 -17.82 16.64
N SER A 241 -30.80 -17.30 16.65
CA SER A 241 -31.53 -16.96 15.43
C SER A 241 -30.82 -15.82 14.69
N GLU A 242 -31.04 -15.71 13.37
CA GLU A 242 -30.46 -14.62 12.57
C GLU A 242 -30.90 -13.24 13.09
N GLY A 243 -32.15 -13.10 13.54
CA GLY A 243 -32.68 -11.84 14.07
C GLY A 243 -32.11 -11.46 15.46
N ASP A 244 -31.70 -12.44 16.27
CA ASP A 244 -31.15 -12.20 17.61
C ASP A 244 -29.61 -12.21 17.63
N TYR A 245 -28.97 -12.45 16.48
CA TYR A 245 -27.52 -12.46 16.41
C TYR A 245 -26.98 -11.05 16.69
N PRO A 246 -26.03 -10.89 17.63
CA PRO A 246 -25.51 -9.58 18.00
C PRO A 246 -24.51 -9.08 16.94
N TYR A 247 -25.01 -8.65 15.78
CA TYR A 247 -24.18 -8.09 14.70
C TYR A 247 -23.47 -6.83 15.17
N LEU A 248 -22.16 -6.74 14.92
CA LEU A 248 -21.45 -5.47 15.03
C LEU A 248 -21.80 -4.61 13.82
N HIS A 249 -22.52 -3.51 14.07
CA HIS A 249 -22.81 -2.52 13.05
C HIS A 249 -21.68 -1.48 13.01
N GLU A 250 -21.09 -1.29 11.83
CA GLU A 250 -20.14 -0.21 11.61
C GLU A 250 -20.83 1.15 11.72
N HIS A 251 -20.15 2.10 12.34
CA HIS A 251 -20.65 3.47 12.44
C HIS A 251 -20.59 4.18 11.08
N ASP A 252 -21.62 4.98 10.81
CA ASP A 252 -21.64 5.86 9.64
C ASP A 252 -20.47 6.87 9.68
N PRO A 253 -19.61 6.91 8.65
CA PRO A 253 -18.52 7.89 8.55
C PRO A 253 -18.99 9.35 8.53
N PHE A 254 -20.25 9.60 8.15
CA PHE A 254 -20.85 10.95 8.11
C PHE A 254 -21.51 11.37 9.43
N ALA A 255 -21.68 10.47 10.39
CA ALA A 255 -22.33 10.79 11.65
C ALA A 255 -21.44 11.71 12.53
N PRO A 256 -22.02 12.72 13.20
CA PRO A 256 -21.29 13.57 14.13
C PRO A 256 -20.78 12.76 15.32
N ARG A 257 -19.57 13.09 15.80
CA ARG A 257 -18.90 12.36 16.90
C ARG A 257 -18.64 13.30 18.09
N PRO A 258 -18.99 12.91 19.32
CA PRO A 258 -18.59 13.66 20.51
C PRO A 258 -17.07 13.58 20.72
N ALA A 259 -16.53 14.36 21.65
CA ALA A 259 -15.16 14.19 22.10
C ALA A 259 -14.97 12.79 22.74
N LEU A 260 -13.78 12.22 22.58
CA LEU A 260 -13.38 10.99 23.29
C LEU A 260 -13.20 11.28 24.77
N ARG A 261 -13.34 10.26 25.63
CA ARG A 261 -13.01 10.37 27.06
C ARG A 261 -11.57 10.83 27.28
N ASP A 262 -11.32 11.52 28.39
CA ASP A 262 -9.98 12.00 28.74
C ASP A 262 -9.05 10.83 29.08
N ALA A 263 -7.81 10.89 28.60
CA ALA A 263 -6.80 9.86 28.86
C ALA A 263 -6.50 9.71 30.35
N ALA A 264 -6.50 10.82 31.11
CA ALA A 264 -6.32 10.79 32.55
C ALA A 264 -7.48 10.08 33.27
N GLU A 265 -8.71 10.24 32.77
CA GLU A 265 -9.89 9.56 33.30
C GLU A 265 -9.81 8.05 33.06
N LEU A 266 -9.54 7.64 31.82
CA LEU A 266 -9.33 6.23 31.45
C LEU A 266 -8.20 5.57 32.26
N LYS A 267 -7.11 6.29 32.47
CA LYS A 267 -5.99 5.81 33.28
C LYS A 267 -6.33 5.72 34.76
N ALA A 268 -7.04 6.71 35.31
CA ALA A 268 -7.44 6.71 36.71
C ALA A 268 -8.43 5.58 37.04
N GLN A 269 -9.27 5.19 36.07
CA GLN A 269 -10.20 4.07 36.19
C GLN A 269 -9.50 2.75 36.56
N TYR A 270 -8.29 2.52 36.05
CA TYR A 270 -7.51 1.30 36.30
C TYR A 270 -6.19 1.52 37.06
N GLY A 271 -5.98 2.75 37.58
CA GLY A 271 -4.84 3.10 38.41
C GLY A 271 -4.77 2.22 39.66
N ALA A 272 -3.56 2.02 40.20
CA ALA A 272 -3.23 1.02 41.22
C ALA A 272 -4.35 0.79 42.24
N HIS A 273 -5.04 -0.35 42.10
CA HIS A 273 -5.81 -0.91 43.20
C HIS A 273 -4.83 -1.13 44.36
N GLN A 274 -5.09 -0.51 45.50
CA GLN A 274 -4.57 -0.98 46.79
C GLN A 274 -4.93 -2.46 46.90
N ILE A 275 -3.95 -3.34 46.71
CA ILE A 275 -4.06 -4.76 47.04
C ILE A 275 -4.16 -4.82 48.57
N GLY A 276 -5.38 -4.69 49.09
CA GLY A 276 -5.71 -4.98 50.48
C GLY A 276 -6.19 -6.42 50.59
N GLY A 277 -5.31 -7.32 51.01
CA GLY A 277 -5.68 -8.67 51.42
C GLY A 277 -6.66 -8.66 52.62
N PRO A 278 -7.28 -9.81 52.93
CA PRO A 278 -8.38 -9.88 53.87
C PRO A 278 -7.91 -9.69 55.32
N GLY A 279 -8.48 -8.70 56.01
CA GLY A 279 -8.45 -8.57 57.46
C GLY A 279 -7.25 -7.80 58.02
N ASP A 280 -7.42 -6.51 58.28
CA ASP A 280 -7.26 -6.00 59.64
C ASP A 280 -7.87 -4.61 59.79
N ALA A 281 -8.70 -4.47 60.82
CA ALA A 281 -9.30 -3.22 61.22
C ALA A 281 -8.27 -2.40 62.01
N LEU A 282 -7.74 -1.33 61.43
CA LEU A 282 -7.09 -0.27 62.20
C LEU A 282 -7.52 1.11 61.67
N ALA A 283 -8.20 1.83 62.55
CA ALA A 283 -8.60 3.21 62.40
C ALA A 283 -7.38 4.11 62.18
N GLY A 284 -7.50 5.03 61.21
CA GLY A 284 -6.54 6.09 60.95
C GLY A 284 -7.24 7.22 60.22
N GLU A 285 -7.65 8.23 60.97
CA GLU A 285 -8.27 9.46 60.51
C GLU A 285 -7.39 10.22 59.51
N GLY A 286 -8.01 10.85 58.51
CA GLY A 286 -7.42 12.02 57.85
C GLY A 286 -7.54 12.07 56.33
N SER A 287 -8.73 12.41 55.82
CA SER A 287 -8.91 13.46 54.80
C SER A 287 -10.38 13.50 54.34
N ALA A 288 -11.28 13.79 55.28
CA ALA A 288 -12.62 14.24 54.96
C ALA A 288 -12.56 15.72 54.58
N GLY A 289 -12.76 16.03 53.30
CA GLY A 289 -12.90 17.42 52.89
C GLY A 289 -12.82 17.67 51.39
N LEU A 290 -13.76 17.13 50.59
CA LEU A 290 -14.31 17.84 49.42
C LEU A 290 -15.45 17.07 48.68
N ARG A 291 -16.43 16.48 49.39
CA ARG A 291 -17.61 15.88 48.72
C ARG A 291 -18.95 16.19 49.39
N ALA A 292 -19.05 17.30 50.11
CA ALA A 292 -20.30 17.76 50.72
C ALA A 292 -20.84 18.99 49.97
N ALA A 293 -21.38 18.80 48.76
CA ALA A 293 -22.22 19.83 48.12
C ALA A 293 -23.09 19.33 46.93
N VAL A 294 -23.66 18.11 46.93
CA VAL A 294 -24.79 17.83 45.99
C VAL A 294 -25.79 16.74 46.44
N ALA A 295 -25.76 16.27 47.68
CA ALA A 295 -26.68 15.22 48.15
C ALA A 295 -27.72 15.79 49.11
N ALA A 296 -28.76 16.44 48.58
CA ALA A 296 -29.98 16.73 49.32
C ALA A 296 -31.17 16.75 48.35
N THR A 297 -31.64 15.57 47.96
CA THR A 297 -33.06 15.18 47.77
C THR A 297 -33.14 13.87 46.98
N ALA A 298 -33.16 12.73 47.67
CA ALA A 298 -33.83 11.49 47.24
C ALA A 298 -33.65 10.43 48.33
N SER A 299 -34.63 10.37 49.23
CA SER A 299 -34.80 9.27 50.19
C SER A 299 -35.40 8.06 49.46
N GLY A 300 -34.61 6.99 49.33
CA GLY A 300 -35.01 5.66 48.85
C GLY A 300 -34.15 4.59 49.56
N PRO A 301 -34.63 3.34 49.71
CA PRO A 301 -34.02 2.37 50.62
C PRO A 301 -32.64 1.93 50.14
N ALA A 302 -31.74 1.72 51.10
CA ALA A 302 -30.39 1.22 50.87
C ALA A 302 -30.45 -0.20 50.28
N ILE A 303 -29.94 -0.35 49.06
CA ILE A 303 -29.72 -1.65 48.43
C ILE A 303 -28.27 -2.04 48.74
N SER A 304 -28.10 -3.15 49.44
CA SER A 304 -26.80 -3.79 49.65
C SER A 304 -26.17 -4.12 48.29
N ALA A 305 -24.97 -3.63 48.03
CA ALA A 305 -24.18 -4.05 46.87
C ALA A 305 -23.79 -5.53 47.05
N SER A 306 -24.53 -6.43 46.39
CA SER A 306 -24.09 -7.80 46.21
C SER A 306 -22.99 -7.86 45.15
N VAL A 307 -22.13 -8.86 45.27
CA VAL A 307 -21.01 -9.18 44.35
C VAL A 307 -21.53 -9.84 43.05
N ASP A 308 -22.81 -9.62 42.72
CA ASP A 308 -23.42 -10.13 41.50
C ASP A 308 -23.07 -9.19 40.35
N GLY A 309 -22.24 -9.68 39.42
CA GLY A 309 -21.87 -8.97 38.21
C GLY A 309 -23.10 -8.61 37.34
N PRO A 310 -22.98 -7.66 36.40
CA PRO A 310 -24.13 -7.14 35.67
C PRO A 310 -24.82 -8.24 34.86
N SER A 311 -26.14 -8.33 35.00
CA SER A 311 -27.03 -9.20 34.22
C SER A 311 -27.17 -8.69 32.78
N ALA A 312 -27.43 -9.58 31.82
CA ALA A 312 -27.63 -9.22 30.41
C ALA A 312 -28.85 -8.29 30.23
N PRO A 313 -28.91 -7.51 29.13
CA PRO A 313 -29.98 -6.53 28.87
C PRO A 313 -31.42 -7.11 28.85
N ASP A 314 -31.58 -8.42 28.60
CA ASP A 314 -32.89 -9.11 28.62
C ASP A 314 -33.32 -9.62 30.02
N GLY A 315 -32.55 -9.33 31.07
CA GLY A 315 -32.81 -9.87 32.42
C GLY A 315 -32.52 -11.38 32.56
N THR A 316 -32.07 -12.03 31.50
CA THR A 316 -31.58 -13.42 31.51
C THR A 316 -30.21 -13.48 32.18
N ASP A 317 -30.05 -14.35 33.19
CA ASP A 317 -28.75 -14.59 33.82
C ASP A 317 -27.76 -15.14 32.76
N PRO A 318 -26.62 -14.45 32.50
CA PRO A 318 -25.61 -14.90 31.55
C PRO A 318 -25.11 -16.32 31.82
N ALA A 319 -25.21 -16.82 33.05
CA ALA A 319 -24.82 -18.17 33.44
C ALA A 319 -25.85 -19.25 33.08
N THR A 320 -27.03 -18.87 32.57
CA THR A 320 -28.08 -19.82 32.21
C THR A 320 -27.77 -20.50 30.87
N PRO A 321 -27.64 -21.84 30.82
CA PRO A 321 -27.53 -22.56 29.56
C PRO A 321 -28.86 -22.47 28.81
N PRO A 322 -28.85 -22.24 27.48
CA PRO A 322 -30.08 -22.18 26.70
C PRO A 322 -30.78 -23.54 26.63
N GLN A 323 -32.11 -23.50 26.56
CA GLN A 323 -32.92 -24.69 26.31
C GLN A 323 -32.79 -25.17 24.86
N HIS A 324 -33.24 -26.41 24.59
CA HIS A 324 -33.21 -26.98 23.26
C HIS A 324 -33.96 -26.09 22.24
N LEU A 325 -33.26 -25.68 21.17
CA LEU A 325 -33.74 -24.75 20.12
C LEU A 325 -34.11 -23.34 20.62
N GLN A 326 -33.69 -22.96 21.83
CA GLN A 326 -33.84 -21.58 22.29
C GLN A 326 -32.73 -20.73 21.66
N SER A 327 -33.13 -19.60 21.06
CA SER A 327 -32.19 -18.61 20.54
C SER A 327 -31.42 -17.97 21.69
N ALA A 328 -30.09 -18.11 21.68
CA ALA A 328 -29.22 -17.66 22.76
C ALA A 328 -28.54 -16.31 22.47
N GLY A 329 -29.34 -15.27 22.20
CA GLY A 329 -28.85 -13.91 21.87
C GLY A 329 -28.03 -13.26 22.99
N TRP A 330 -28.28 -13.61 24.25
CA TRP A 330 -27.58 -13.05 25.41
C TRP A 330 -26.11 -13.48 25.54
N ILE A 331 -25.73 -14.61 24.94
CA ILE A 331 -24.36 -15.14 25.01
C ILE A 331 -23.40 -14.19 24.28
N THR A 332 -22.34 -13.80 24.98
CA THR A 332 -21.27 -12.95 24.43
C THR A 332 -20.48 -13.73 23.39
N ARG A 333 -20.38 -13.20 22.16
CA ARG A 333 -19.69 -13.84 21.01
C ARG A 333 -18.42 -13.11 20.58
N THR A 334 -17.96 -12.18 21.40
CA THR A 334 -16.68 -11.48 21.27
C THR A 334 -15.79 -11.88 22.44
N ALA A 335 -14.49 -11.99 22.22
CA ALA A 335 -13.57 -12.39 23.28
C ALA A 335 -12.18 -11.80 23.13
N LEU A 336 -11.59 -11.47 24.28
CA LEU A 336 -10.18 -11.15 24.40
C LEU A 336 -9.40 -12.44 24.64
N VAL A 337 -8.23 -12.59 24.02
CA VAL A 337 -7.39 -13.79 24.18
C VAL A 337 -6.00 -13.39 24.64
N VAL A 338 -5.41 -14.17 25.53
CA VAL A 338 -4.02 -14.03 25.95
C VAL A 338 -3.29 -15.33 25.63
N GLU A 339 -2.30 -15.24 24.75
CA GLU A 339 -1.52 -16.37 24.22
C GLU A 339 -0.02 -16.08 24.42
N VAL A 340 0.77 -17.10 24.75
CA VAL A 340 2.23 -17.01 24.63
C VAL A 340 2.67 -17.74 23.37
N ARG A 341 3.37 -17.04 22.49
CA ARG A 341 3.73 -17.55 21.16
C ARG A 341 5.17 -17.21 20.81
N ASP A 342 5.82 -18.10 20.06
CA ASP A 342 7.12 -17.82 19.45
C ASP A 342 6.92 -16.83 18.28
N PRO A 343 7.54 -15.63 18.31
CA PRO A 343 7.38 -14.63 17.26
C PRO A 343 7.92 -15.07 15.89
N THR A 344 8.85 -16.02 15.86
CA THR A 344 9.48 -16.51 14.62
C THR A 344 8.51 -17.31 13.73
N ARG A 345 7.40 -17.82 14.30
CA ARG A 345 6.35 -18.55 13.55
C ARG A 345 5.87 -17.78 12.32
N ALA A 346 5.72 -16.47 12.47
CA ALA A 346 5.19 -15.62 11.41
C ALA A 346 6.25 -15.15 10.39
N SER A 347 7.49 -15.63 10.51
CA SER A 347 8.60 -15.39 9.55
C SER A 347 8.85 -16.61 8.64
N GLY A 348 8.03 -17.65 8.75
CA GLY A 348 8.06 -18.85 7.91
C GLY A 348 8.81 -20.04 8.54
N PRO A 349 8.61 -21.25 7.99
CA PRO A 349 9.01 -22.51 8.62
C PRO A 349 10.53 -22.65 8.81
N LYS A 350 11.33 -22.10 7.89
CA LYS A 350 12.80 -22.11 7.99
C LYS A 350 13.32 -21.29 9.18
N VAL A 351 12.70 -20.16 9.46
CA VAL A 351 13.09 -19.29 10.59
C VAL A 351 12.64 -19.93 11.90
N GLU A 352 11.40 -20.45 11.95
CA GLU A 352 10.88 -21.17 13.12
C GLU A 352 11.76 -22.38 13.48
N ALA A 353 12.16 -23.19 12.49
CA ALA A 353 13.00 -24.37 12.72
C ALA A 353 14.42 -24.03 13.22
N ALA A 354 14.94 -22.84 12.88
CA ALA A 354 16.26 -22.37 13.31
C ALA A 354 16.22 -21.55 14.62
N SER A 355 15.02 -21.19 15.10
CA SER A 355 14.81 -20.44 16.34
C SER A 355 15.33 -21.21 17.54
N LYS A 356 15.92 -20.50 18.52
CA LYS A 356 16.31 -21.07 19.81
C LYS A 356 15.13 -21.18 20.80
N GLY A 357 13.90 -20.92 20.33
CA GLY A 357 12.71 -20.82 21.14
C GLY A 357 12.59 -19.47 21.87
N GLY A 358 11.47 -19.27 22.56
CA GLY A 358 11.11 -18.03 23.25
C GLY A 358 9.59 -17.85 23.21
N GLY A 359 9.05 -17.09 24.16
CA GLY A 359 7.62 -16.93 24.35
C GLY A 359 7.27 -15.47 24.61
N VAL A 360 6.70 -14.80 23.61
CA VAL A 360 6.18 -13.43 23.77
C VAL A 360 4.70 -13.51 24.16
N LEU A 361 4.26 -12.63 25.05
CA LEU A 361 2.88 -12.53 25.50
C LEU A 361 2.07 -11.68 24.52
N TYR A 362 1.13 -12.29 23.81
CA TYR A 362 0.21 -11.64 22.88
C TYR A 362 -1.15 -11.43 23.56
N VAL A 363 -1.69 -10.22 23.43
CA VAL A 363 -3.05 -9.87 23.84
C VAL A 363 -3.86 -9.59 22.58
N PHE A 364 -4.75 -10.51 22.25
CA PHE A 364 -5.66 -10.43 21.12
C PHE A 364 -6.88 -9.60 21.50
N MET A 365 -7.04 -8.45 20.85
CA MET A 365 -8.13 -7.52 21.05
C MET A 365 -9.40 -8.01 20.32
N PRO A 366 -10.58 -8.03 20.99
CA PRO A 366 -11.86 -8.36 20.36
C PRO A 366 -12.32 -7.27 19.39
N PRO A 367 -13.23 -7.59 18.44
CA PRO A 367 -13.87 -6.56 17.65
C PRO A 367 -14.81 -5.74 18.54
N LEU A 368 -14.70 -4.41 18.47
CA LEU A 368 -15.51 -3.46 19.24
C LEU A 368 -16.09 -2.40 18.31
N ALA A 369 -17.36 -2.06 18.50
CA ALA A 369 -18.05 -1.11 17.62
C ALA A 369 -17.62 0.34 17.87
N ARG A 370 -17.37 0.72 19.13
CA ARG A 370 -17.04 2.11 19.52
C ARG A 370 -15.57 2.25 19.89
N LEU A 371 -14.96 3.35 19.44
CA LEU A 371 -13.57 3.66 19.78
C LEU A 371 -13.35 3.86 21.29
N ASP A 372 -14.28 4.51 22.00
CA ASP A 372 -14.16 4.71 23.45
C ASP A 372 -14.09 3.38 24.22
N ASP A 373 -14.78 2.34 23.76
CA ASP A 373 -14.76 1.01 24.40
C ASP A 373 -13.40 0.32 24.13
N TYR A 374 -12.82 0.52 22.94
CA TYR A 374 -11.49 0.01 22.62
C TYR A 374 -10.39 0.67 23.45
N LEU A 375 -10.44 2.01 23.61
CA LEU A 375 -9.47 2.75 24.41
C LEU A 375 -9.54 2.38 25.91
N ASP A 376 -10.74 2.08 26.42
CA ASP A 376 -10.98 1.61 27.78
C ASP A 376 -10.35 0.24 28.04
N LEU A 377 -10.61 -0.72 27.14
CA LEU A 377 -10.00 -2.05 27.22
C LEU A 377 -8.47 -1.97 27.14
N LEU A 378 -7.97 -1.10 26.26
CA LEU A 378 -6.53 -0.87 26.10
C LEU A 378 -5.90 -0.27 27.37
N ALA A 379 -6.58 0.66 28.05
CA ALA A 379 -6.13 1.20 29.33
C ALA A 379 -6.07 0.12 30.42
N ALA A 380 -7.04 -0.80 30.46
CA ALA A 380 -7.02 -1.94 31.37
C ALA A 380 -5.86 -2.92 31.08
N VAL A 381 -5.59 -3.18 29.80
CA VAL A 381 -4.44 -4.00 29.36
C VAL A 381 -3.12 -3.34 29.74
N GLU A 382 -2.94 -2.03 29.50
CA GLU A 382 -1.74 -1.30 29.90
C GLU A 382 -1.53 -1.35 31.42
N ALA A 383 -2.59 -1.13 32.19
CA ALA A 383 -2.52 -1.20 33.65
C ALA A 383 -2.14 -2.61 34.14
N THR A 384 -2.63 -3.66 33.48
CA THR A 384 -2.27 -5.06 33.80
C THR A 384 -0.80 -5.33 33.48
N ALA A 385 -0.33 -4.94 32.29
CA ALA A 385 1.06 -5.09 31.87
C ALA A 385 2.03 -4.38 32.81
N ARG A 386 1.65 -3.17 33.27
CA ARG A 386 2.42 -2.41 34.24
C ARG A 386 2.51 -3.10 35.60
N ASP A 387 1.38 -3.51 36.17
CA ASP A 387 1.33 -4.11 37.50
C ASP A 387 2.08 -5.45 37.57
N LEU A 388 2.06 -6.23 36.48
CA LEU A 388 2.78 -7.50 36.37
C LEU A 388 4.21 -7.35 35.85
N ALA A 389 4.63 -6.15 35.45
CA ALA A 389 5.89 -5.88 34.75
C ALA A 389 6.10 -6.81 33.54
N MET A 390 5.05 -7.03 32.76
CA MET A 390 5.03 -7.91 31.59
C MET A 390 4.81 -7.11 30.31
N PRO A 391 5.84 -6.86 29.49
CA PRO A 391 5.64 -6.33 28.15
C PRO A 391 4.80 -7.27 27.28
N VAL A 392 3.92 -6.69 26.48
CA VAL A 392 2.95 -7.40 25.62
C VAL A 392 3.06 -6.98 24.15
N VAL A 393 2.57 -7.84 23.26
CA VAL A 393 2.22 -7.50 21.88
C VAL A 393 0.70 -7.43 21.77
N LEU A 394 0.18 -6.30 21.28
CA LEU A 394 -1.24 -6.18 20.98
C LEU A 394 -1.50 -6.68 19.57
N GLU A 395 -2.47 -7.58 19.41
CA GLU A 395 -2.89 -8.13 18.12
C GLU A 395 -4.40 -8.29 18.02
N GLY A 396 -4.90 -8.87 16.92
CA GLY A 396 -6.31 -9.17 16.73
C GLY A 396 -7.04 -8.08 15.96
N TYR A 397 -8.26 -7.75 16.38
CA TYR A 397 -9.08 -6.78 15.66
C TYR A 397 -8.59 -5.35 15.96
N PRO A 398 -8.36 -4.53 14.91
CA PRO A 398 -7.96 -3.14 15.10
C PRO A 398 -9.11 -2.32 15.72
N PRO A 399 -8.82 -1.13 16.27
CA PRO A 399 -9.87 -0.20 16.67
C PRO A 399 -10.78 0.13 15.48
N PRO A 400 -12.08 0.39 15.72
CA PRO A 400 -13.00 0.80 14.66
C PRO A 400 -12.51 2.11 14.01
N ARG A 401 -12.71 2.25 12.70
CA ARG A 401 -12.24 3.43 11.96
C ARG A 401 -12.87 4.72 12.50
N ASP A 402 -12.02 5.69 12.82
CA ASP A 402 -12.42 6.96 13.41
C ASP A 402 -11.44 8.08 13.07
N ALA A 403 -11.95 9.24 12.62
CA ALA A 403 -11.12 10.39 12.29
C ALA A 403 -10.38 10.99 13.49
N ARG A 404 -10.83 10.70 14.72
CA ARG A 404 -10.16 11.11 15.97
C ARG A 404 -8.91 10.28 16.26
N LEU A 405 -8.67 9.19 15.51
CA LEU A 405 -7.51 8.33 15.61
C LEU A 405 -6.69 8.38 14.31
N LYS A 406 -5.43 8.83 14.42
CA LYS A 406 -4.47 8.77 13.31
C LYS A 406 -3.90 7.35 13.23
N LEU A 407 -3.63 6.91 12.01
CA LEU A 407 -3.09 5.58 11.69
C LEU A 407 -1.90 5.72 10.74
N LEU A 408 -0.82 5.01 11.07
CA LEU A 408 0.27 4.69 10.14
C LEU A 408 0.42 3.17 10.10
N GLN A 409 0.61 2.60 8.92
CA GLN A 409 0.69 1.15 8.75
C GLN A 409 1.87 0.74 7.89
N VAL A 410 2.57 -0.32 8.30
CA VAL A 410 3.68 -0.95 7.57
C VAL A 410 3.30 -2.39 7.24
N THR A 411 3.27 -2.73 5.95
CA THR A 411 2.81 -4.02 5.41
C THR A 411 3.82 -4.62 4.43
N PRO A 412 3.86 -5.95 4.28
CA PRO A 412 4.68 -6.59 3.28
C PRO A 412 3.91 -6.77 1.97
N ASP A 413 4.55 -6.43 0.85
CA ASP A 413 4.04 -6.70 -0.50
C ASP A 413 5.13 -7.38 -1.36
N PRO A 414 4.78 -8.00 -2.50
CA PRO A 414 5.75 -8.72 -3.32
C PRO A 414 6.94 -7.83 -3.68
N GLY A 415 8.13 -8.21 -3.23
CA GLY A 415 9.36 -7.46 -3.48
C GLY A 415 9.56 -6.14 -2.70
N VAL A 416 8.61 -5.73 -1.84
CA VAL A 416 8.65 -4.43 -1.13
C VAL A 416 8.04 -4.49 0.29
N ILE A 417 8.34 -3.49 1.12
CA ILE A 417 7.58 -3.11 2.31
C ILE A 417 6.80 -1.84 1.95
N GLU A 418 5.49 -1.89 2.10
CA GLU A 418 4.56 -0.78 1.92
C GLU A 418 4.43 -0.01 3.25
N VAL A 419 4.55 1.32 3.20
CA VAL A 419 4.37 2.23 4.34
C VAL A 419 3.25 3.21 4.00
N ASN A 420 2.10 3.02 4.62
CA ASN A 420 0.96 3.93 4.57
C ASN A 420 1.15 5.02 5.65
N ILE A 421 1.49 6.23 5.24
CA ILE A 421 1.68 7.36 6.16
C ILE A 421 0.34 8.02 6.50
N HIS A 422 0.25 8.60 7.69
CA HIS A 422 -0.91 9.37 8.13
C HIS A 422 -1.05 10.71 7.35
N PRO A 423 -2.23 11.33 7.31
CA PRO A 423 -2.43 12.55 6.54
C PRO A 423 -1.63 13.75 7.06
N ALA A 424 -0.98 14.49 6.16
CA ALA A 424 -0.39 15.79 6.45
C ALA A 424 -1.45 16.89 6.26
N VAL A 425 -1.50 17.87 7.17
CA VAL A 425 -2.51 18.95 7.12
C VAL A 425 -2.01 20.22 6.44
N ASN A 426 -0.69 20.35 6.27
CA ASN A 426 -0.05 21.49 5.63
C ASN A 426 1.25 21.09 4.92
N TRP A 427 1.82 22.01 4.15
CA TRP A 427 3.04 21.77 3.38
C TRP A 427 4.26 21.47 4.25
N THR A 428 4.38 22.10 5.42
CA THR A 428 5.53 21.90 6.32
C THR A 428 5.55 20.47 6.87
N GLU A 429 4.39 19.99 7.31
CA GLU A 429 4.23 18.58 7.73
C GLU A 429 4.52 17.62 6.58
N LEU A 430 4.03 17.91 5.38
CA LEU A 430 4.26 17.05 4.22
C LEU A 430 5.75 16.88 3.90
N VAL A 431 6.52 17.98 3.96
CA VAL A 431 7.98 17.97 3.79
C VAL A 431 8.64 17.16 4.89
N ASP A 432 8.33 17.45 6.17
CA ASP A 432 8.89 16.71 7.32
C ASP A 432 8.59 15.20 7.21
N HIS A 433 7.36 14.83 6.86
CA HIS A 433 6.94 13.44 6.76
C HIS A 433 7.68 12.69 5.66
N THR A 434 7.79 13.32 4.48
CA THR A 434 8.45 12.73 3.32
C THR A 434 9.96 12.62 3.55
N GLU A 435 10.63 13.69 3.98
CA GLU A 435 12.08 13.66 4.22
C GLU A 435 12.46 12.66 5.32
N PHE A 436 11.70 12.65 6.42
CA PHE A 436 11.95 11.70 7.51
C PHE A 436 11.76 10.25 7.04
N LEU A 437 10.70 9.94 6.28
CA LEU A 437 10.48 8.58 5.76
C LEU A 437 11.65 8.09 4.92
N TYR A 438 12.13 8.91 3.97
CA TYR A 438 13.29 8.58 3.14
C TYR A 438 14.55 8.37 3.99
N GLN A 439 14.76 9.23 4.99
CA GLN A 439 15.89 9.09 5.92
C GLN A 439 15.82 7.77 6.71
N VAL A 440 14.70 7.48 7.38
CA VAL A 440 14.60 6.26 8.21
C VAL A 440 14.59 4.98 7.39
N ALA A 441 14.11 5.02 6.15
CA ALA A 441 14.24 3.92 5.21
C ALA A 441 15.72 3.63 4.96
N HIS A 442 16.49 4.65 4.58
CA HIS A 442 17.93 4.54 4.33
C HIS A 442 18.70 4.01 5.56
N GLU A 443 18.46 4.59 6.73
CA GLU A 443 19.09 4.13 7.98
C GLU A 443 18.67 2.72 8.40
N SER A 444 17.54 2.22 7.90
CA SER A 444 17.06 0.86 8.11
C SER A 444 17.49 -0.09 6.99
N ARG A 445 18.44 0.36 6.14
CA ARG A 445 18.98 -0.36 4.97
C ARG A 445 17.97 -0.59 3.85
N LEU A 446 16.82 0.08 3.88
CA LEU A 446 15.82 0.04 2.82
C LEU A 446 16.06 1.20 1.83
N SER A 447 15.61 1.00 0.58
CA SER A 447 15.76 1.93 -0.53
C SER A 447 14.41 2.17 -1.23
N THR A 448 14.26 3.33 -1.87
CA THR A 448 13.11 3.69 -2.73
C THR A 448 13.39 3.43 -4.21
N GLU A 449 14.57 2.90 -4.52
CA GLU A 449 15.05 2.64 -5.88
C GLU A 449 15.68 1.24 -5.98
N LYS A 450 15.72 0.71 -7.20
CA LYS A 450 16.35 -0.56 -7.58
C LYS A 450 17.12 -0.42 -8.89
N PHE A 451 18.05 -1.35 -9.13
CA PHE A 451 18.69 -1.50 -10.42
C PHE A 451 18.24 -2.80 -11.09
N MET A 452 17.91 -2.72 -12.38
CA MET A 452 17.67 -3.90 -13.22
C MET A 452 18.99 -4.59 -13.56
N LEU A 453 18.94 -5.84 -14.05
CA LEU A 453 20.12 -6.62 -14.44
C LEU A 453 21.02 -5.89 -15.45
N ASP A 454 20.42 -5.11 -16.36
CA ASP A 454 21.13 -4.33 -17.37
C ASP A 454 21.74 -3.01 -16.82
N GLY A 455 21.56 -2.76 -15.53
CA GLY A 455 21.97 -1.53 -14.86
C GLY A 455 20.96 -0.39 -14.98
N ARG A 456 19.77 -0.57 -15.56
CA ARG A 456 18.75 0.49 -15.61
C ARG A 456 18.30 0.84 -14.19
N HIS A 457 18.16 2.14 -13.93
CA HIS A 457 17.70 2.65 -12.65
C HIS A 457 16.17 2.75 -12.67
N THR A 458 15.50 2.15 -11.69
CA THR A 458 14.03 2.12 -11.60
C THR A 458 13.58 2.32 -10.15
N GLY A 459 12.28 2.58 -9.94
CA GLY A 459 11.69 2.52 -8.61
C GLY A 459 11.65 1.08 -8.09
N THR A 460 11.13 0.90 -6.87
CA THR A 460 11.06 -0.41 -6.21
C THR A 460 10.09 -1.41 -6.85
N GLY A 461 9.19 -0.94 -7.73
CA GLY A 461 8.16 -1.73 -8.40
C GLY A 461 6.79 -1.78 -7.71
N GLY A 462 6.68 -1.28 -6.47
CA GLY A 462 5.42 -1.24 -5.72
C GLY A 462 4.51 -0.03 -6.00
N GLY A 463 5.05 1.02 -6.65
CA GLY A 463 4.34 2.28 -6.90
C GLY A 463 4.49 3.30 -5.75
N ASN A 464 3.98 4.51 -5.93
CA ASN A 464 3.97 5.62 -4.98
C ASN A 464 2.58 6.25 -4.98
N HIS A 465 1.62 5.64 -4.29
CA HIS A 465 0.23 6.09 -4.40
C HIS A 465 0.04 7.40 -3.63
N PHE A 466 -0.61 8.35 -4.29
CA PHE A 466 -1.02 9.61 -3.65
C PHE A 466 -2.51 9.56 -3.35
N VAL A 467 -2.86 9.65 -2.06
CA VAL A 467 -4.26 9.64 -1.62
C VAL A 467 -4.67 11.05 -1.21
N LEU A 468 -5.68 11.58 -1.87
CA LEU A 468 -6.18 12.94 -1.72
C LEU A 468 -7.55 12.92 -1.05
N GLY A 469 -7.82 13.84 -0.14
CA GLY A 469 -9.13 13.95 0.50
C GLY A 469 -9.26 15.03 1.57
N GLY A 470 -10.36 14.96 2.32
CA GLY A 470 -10.65 15.78 3.50
C GLY A 470 -10.32 15.05 4.81
N ALA A 471 -10.43 15.75 5.95
CA ALA A 471 -10.24 15.15 7.28
C ALA A 471 -11.32 14.09 7.57
N THR A 472 -12.53 14.37 7.10
CA THR A 472 -13.67 13.47 7.11
C THR A 472 -14.22 13.31 5.69
N PRO A 473 -15.05 12.28 5.42
CA PRO A 473 -15.70 12.15 4.12
C PRO A 473 -16.55 13.36 3.74
N ALA A 474 -17.19 14.01 4.71
CA ALA A 474 -17.95 15.24 4.51
C ALA A 474 -17.08 16.44 4.08
N ASP A 475 -15.79 16.43 4.44
CA ASP A 475 -14.82 17.47 4.05
C ASP A 475 -14.19 17.20 2.68
N SER A 476 -14.44 16.04 2.07
CA SER A 476 -13.82 15.64 0.80
C SER A 476 -14.07 16.68 -0.30
N PRO A 477 -13.03 17.18 -0.98
CA PRO A 477 -13.21 18.11 -2.08
C PRO A 477 -13.98 17.48 -3.24
N PHE A 478 -13.85 16.16 -3.42
CA PHE A 478 -14.46 15.42 -4.52
C PHE A 478 -15.96 15.15 -4.29
N LEU A 479 -16.37 14.95 -3.03
CA LEU A 479 -17.78 14.73 -2.68
C LEU A 479 -18.54 16.06 -2.59
N ARG A 480 -17.89 17.13 -2.09
CA ARG A 480 -18.49 18.47 -2.02
C ARG A 480 -18.60 19.13 -3.40
N ARG A 481 -17.62 18.89 -4.27
CA ARG A 481 -17.51 19.49 -5.61
C ARG A 481 -17.10 18.41 -6.62
N PRO A 482 -18.05 17.64 -7.19
CA PRO A 482 -17.74 16.58 -8.17
C PRO A 482 -17.03 17.11 -9.42
N ASP A 483 -17.20 18.39 -9.74
CA ASP A 483 -16.51 19.07 -10.82
C ASP A 483 -14.98 19.12 -10.62
N VAL A 484 -14.46 18.99 -9.40
CA VAL A 484 -13.01 18.91 -9.15
C VAL A 484 -12.43 17.58 -9.66
N LEU A 485 -13.12 16.47 -9.40
CA LEU A 485 -12.74 15.16 -9.96
C LEU A 485 -12.89 15.16 -11.48
N ALA A 486 -13.97 15.75 -12.00
CA ALA A 486 -14.17 15.93 -13.43
C ALA A 486 -13.05 16.76 -14.08
N SER A 487 -12.60 17.81 -13.40
CA SER A 487 -11.50 18.68 -13.85
C SER A 487 -10.18 17.94 -13.89
N LEU A 488 -9.85 17.19 -12.83
CA LEU A 488 -8.67 16.32 -12.81
C LEU A 488 -8.70 15.32 -13.97
N LEU A 489 -9.78 14.56 -14.13
CA LEU A 489 -9.92 13.60 -15.22
C LEU A 489 -9.76 14.26 -16.59
N THR A 490 -10.35 15.44 -16.78
CA THR A 490 -10.27 16.19 -18.04
C THR A 490 -8.86 16.65 -18.34
N PHE A 491 -8.20 17.30 -17.38
CA PHE A 491 -6.85 17.83 -17.53
C PHE A 491 -5.83 16.71 -17.72
N TRP A 492 -5.90 15.67 -16.88
CA TRP A 492 -5.01 14.50 -16.97
C TRP A 492 -5.17 13.74 -18.29
N HIS A 493 -6.40 13.64 -18.78
CA HIS A 493 -6.67 13.02 -20.06
C HIS A 493 -6.14 13.85 -21.24
N ASN A 494 -6.24 15.18 -21.16
CA ASN A 494 -5.73 16.06 -22.22
C ASN A 494 -4.21 16.26 -22.17
N HIS A 495 -3.53 15.88 -21.08
CA HIS A 495 -2.06 15.94 -20.97
C HIS A 495 -1.46 14.57 -20.62
N PRO A 496 -1.21 13.69 -21.62
CA PRO A 496 -0.66 12.36 -21.39
C PRO A 496 0.70 12.34 -20.68
N SER A 497 1.46 13.45 -20.70
CA SER A 497 2.70 13.58 -19.93
C SER A 497 2.50 13.31 -18.44
N LEU A 498 1.34 13.65 -17.87
CA LEU A 498 1.02 13.42 -16.46
C LEU A 498 0.90 11.92 -16.12
N SER A 499 0.46 11.10 -17.08
CA SER A 499 0.41 9.65 -16.93
C SER A 499 1.79 9.02 -17.15
N TYR A 500 2.58 9.48 -18.12
CA TYR A 500 3.80 8.79 -18.56
C TYR A 500 5.11 9.29 -17.95
N LEU A 501 5.21 10.56 -17.56
CA LEU A 501 6.44 11.09 -16.95
C LEU A 501 6.73 10.43 -15.60
N PHE A 502 5.67 10.18 -14.83
CA PHE A 502 5.75 9.69 -13.46
C PHE A 502 5.44 8.19 -13.30
N SER A 503 5.05 7.48 -14.37
CA SER A 503 4.65 6.06 -14.34
C SER A 503 5.75 5.12 -13.87
N GLY A 504 5.47 3.81 -13.72
CA GLY A 504 6.53 2.80 -13.74
C GLY A 504 7.06 2.52 -15.16
N MET A 505 7.95 1.55 -15.29
CA MET A 505 8.33 0.98 -16.61
C MET A 505 7.22 0.10 -17.20
N PHE A 506 6.38 -0.51 -16.35
CA PHE A 506 5.27 -1.34 -16.77
C PHE A 506 4.02 -0.49 -16.98
N ILE A 507 3.80 -0.06 -18.22
CA ILE A 507 2.64 0.74 -18.67
C ILE A 507 1.76 -0.02 -19.65
N GLY A 508 0.61 0.55 -19.99
CA GLY A 508 -0.34 -0.04 -20.95
C GLY A 508 -1.55 -0.68 -20.29
N PRO A 509 -2.44 -1.30 -21.09
CA PRO A 509 -3.77 -1.75 -20.66
C PRO A 509 -3.78 -2.82 -19.57
N THR A 510 -2.66 -3.54 -19.43
CA THR A 510 -2.51 -4.62 -18.45
C THR A 510 -1.61 -4.24 -17.27
N SER A 511 -1.21 -2.97 -17.18
CA SER A 511 -0.36 -2.45 -16.11
C SER A 511 -1.05 -2.46 -14.74
N GLN A 512 -0.35 -2.04 -13.68
CA GLN A 512 -0.92 -1.94 -12.33
C GLN A 512 -1.96 -0.82 -12.20
N ALA A 513 -1.84 0.22 -13.02
CA ALA A 513 -2.68 1.41 -13.01
C ALA A 513 -2.85 1.96 -14.44
N PRO A 514 -3.47 1.20 -15.38
CA PRO A 514 -3.75 1.67 -16.73
C PRO A 514 -4.51 3.00 -16.75
N ARG A 515 -4.13 3.80 -17.73
CA ARG A 515 -4.86 5.01 -18.12
C ARG A 515 -6.17 4.61 -18.81
N LEU A 516 -7.22 5.42 -18.63
CA LEU A 516 -8.59 5.08 -19.04
C LEU A 516 -8.76 4.79 -20.53
N ASP A 517 -7.93 5.35 -21.42
CA ASP A 517 -8.05 5.20 -22.88
C ASP A 517 -7.06 4.17 -23.48
N GLU A 518 -6.33 3.41 -22.65
CA GLU A 518 -5.39 2.39 -23.13
C GLU A 518 -6.02 1.01 -23.38
N ALA A 519 -7.14 0.70 -22.73
CA ALA A 519 -7.77 -0.62 -22.80
C ALA A 519 -9.06 -0.65 -23.64
N ARG A 520 -9.92 0.37 -23.54
CA ARG A 520 -11.23 0.40 -24.20
C ARG A 520 -11.41 1.70 -24.96
N THR A 521 -11.49 1.60 -26.29
CA THR A 521 -11.47 2.76 -27.19
C THR A 521 -12.72 3.65 -27.08
N ASP A 522 -13.85 3.09 -26.64
CA ASP A 522 -15.12 3.78 -26.41
C ASP A 522 -15.21 4.45 -25.02
N GLN A 523 -14.30 4.13 -24.10
CA GLN A 523 -14.34 4.60 -22.71
C GLN A 523 -14.29 6.12 -22.59
N VAL A 524 -13.55 6.80 -23.47
CA VAL A 524 -13.45 8.27 -23.45
C VAL A 524 -14.78 8.93 -23.82
N TYR A 525 -15.59 8.28 -24.65
CA TYR A 525 -16.95 8.76 -24.98
C TYR A 525 -17.89 8.59 -23.80
N GLU A 526 -17.87 7.43 -23.15
CA GLU A 526 -18.69 7.15 -21.96
C GLU A 526 -18.31 8.06 -20.78
N VAL A 527 -17.02 8.35 -20.59
CA VAL A 527 -16.58 9.32 -19.56
C VAL A 527 -17.14 10.71 -19.84
N GLU A 528 -17.14 11.20 -21.09
CA GLU A 528 -17.74 12.52 -21.38
C GLU A 528 -19.23 12.58 -21.04
N ILE A 529 -19.98 11.49 -21.26
CA ILE A 529 -21.39 11.39 -20.84
C ILE A 529 -21.48 11.43 -19.32
N ALA A 530 -20.65 10.66 -18.62
CA ALA A 530 -20.61 10.64 -17.17
C ALA A 530 -20.32 12.02 -16.57
N LEU A 531 -19.38 12.78 -17.15
CA LEU A 531 -19.08 14.14 -16.69
C LEU A 531 -20.28 15.09 -16.88
N LYS A 532 -20.99 15.01 -18.02
CA LYS A 532 -22.22 15.78 -18.25
C LYS A 532 -23.34 15.38 -17.30
N GLU A 533 -23.44 14.10 -16.96
CA GLU A 533 -24.43 13.61 -16.01
C GLU A 533 -24.18 14.14 -14.60
N LEU A 534 -22.91 14.22 -14.16
CA LEU A 534 -22.56 14.85 -12.88
C LEU A 534 -22.97 16.34 -12.84
N GLU A 535 -22.73 17.06 -13.93
CA GLU A 535 -23.15 18.47 -14.07
C GLU A 535 -24.68 18.60 -14.00
N ARG A 536 -25.42 17.74 -14.73
CA ARG A 536 -26.88 17.73 -14.73
C ARG A 536 -27.46 17.42 -13.35
N GLN A 537 -26.92 16.44 -12.65
CA GLN A 537 -27.37 16.07 -11.31
C GLN A 537 -27.10 17.19 -10.30
N THR A 538 -25.92 17.81 -10.37
CA THR A 538 -25.58 18.97 -9.53
C THR A 538 -26.54 20.14 -9.79
N ALA A 539 -26.87 20.42 -11.05
CA ALA A 539 -27.79 21.49 -11.42
C ALA A 539 -29.23 21.24 -10.94
N LEU A 540 -29.68 19.98 -10.89
CA LEU A 540 -31.04 19.62 -10.46
C LEU A 540 -31.26 19.75 -8.96
N TRP A 541 -30.28 19.30 -8.17
CA TRP A 541 -30.44 19.17 -6.71
C TRP A 541 -29.67 20.24 -5.93
N GLY A 542 -28.87 21.09 -6.60
CA GLY A 542 -27.97 22.06 -5.97
C GLY A 542 -26.69 21.44 -5.40
N GLU A 543 -26.68 20.13 -5.20
CA GLU A 543 -25.56 19.29 -4.81
C GLU A 543 -25.65 17.93 -5.53
N CYS A 544 -24.55 17.19 -5.62
CA CYS A 544 -24.57 15.83 -6.15
C CYS A 544 -24.44 14.83 -4.99
N PRO A 545 -25.44 13.98 -4.72
CA PRO A 545 -25.32 12.94 -3.70
C PRO A 545 -24.05 12.10 -3.89
N PRO A 546 -23.24 11.84 -2.85
CA PRO A 546 -21.95 11.14 -2.96
C PRO A 546 -22.01 9.78 -3.69
N TRP A 547 -23.11 9.04 -3.51
CA TRP A 547 -23.30 7.75 -4.17
C TRP A 547 -23.52 7.87 -5.68
N ILE A 548 -24.08 8.99 -6.17
CA ILE A 548 -24.22 9.25 -7.60
C ILE A 548 -22.84 9.53 -8.21
N ILE A 549 -22.01 10.31 -7.52
CA ILE A 549 -20.64 10.61 -7.97
C ILE A 549 -19.87 9.31 -8.20
N ASP A 550 -19.88 8.41 -7.22
CA ASP A 550 -19.22 7.10 -7.31
C ASP A 550 -19.84 6.23 -8.41
N ARG A 551 -21.16 6.03 -8.40
CA ARG A 551 -21.83 5.13 -9.36
C ARG A 551 -21.69 5.57 -10.82
N THR A 552 -21.62 6.87 -11.08
CA THR A 552 -21.44 7.43 -12.43
C THR A 552 -20.04 7.17 -12.97
N LEU A 553 -19.00 7.08 -12.12
CA LEU A 553 -17.60 6.93 -12.55
C LEU A 553 -17.02 5.53 -12.32
N ARG A 554 -17.53 4.76 -11.36
CA ARG A 554 -16.95 3.49 -10.90
C ARG A 554 -16.70 2.49 -12.02
N ASN A 555 -17.66 2.32 -12.92
CA ASN A 555 -17.54 1.35 -14.02
C ASN A 555 -16.73 1.89 -15.21
N LEU A 556 -16.28 3.14 -15.14
CA LEU A 556 -15.43 3.81 -16.12
C LEU A 556 -14.01 4.02 -15.63
N LEU A 557 -13.75 3.91 -14.32
CA LEU A 557 -12.42 4.02 -13.72
C LEU A 557 -11.95 2.63 -13.26
N ILE A 558 -11.78 1.73 -14.23
CA ILE A 558 -11.45 0.32 -14.05
C ILE A 558 -10.33 -0.10 -15.01
N ASP A 559 -9.63 -1.17 -14.65
CA ASP A 559 -8.77 -1.89 -15.59
C ASP A 559 -9.59 -2.73 -16.60
N ALA A 560 -8.88 -3.41 -17.52
CA ALA A 560 -9.50 -4.28 -18.52
C ALA A 560 -10.37 -5.40 -17.90
N THR A 561 -10.11 -5.81 -16.66
CA THR A 561 -10.84 -6.88 -15.96
C THR A 561 -12.03 -6.38 -15.14
N GLY A 562 -12.23 -5.06 -15.05
CA GLY A 562 -13.29 -4.46 -14.24
C GLY A 562 -12.86 -4.11 -12.81
N ASN A 563 -11.56 -4.16 -12.51
CA ASN A 563 -11.04 -3.88 -11.18
C ASN A 563 -10.79 -2.36 -11.00
N THR A 564 -11.52 -1.76 -10.07
CA THR A 564 -11.46 -0.34 -9.70
C THR A 564 -10.20 0.02 -8.92
N HIS A 565 -9.62 -0.93 -8.18
CA HIS A 565 -8.36 -0.76 -7.46
C HIS A 565 -7.16 -0.68 -8.41
N ARG A 566 -7.33 -1.05 -9.68
CA ARG A 566 -6.26 -1.08 -10.69
C ARG A 566 -6.40 0.03 -11.72
N SER A 567 -7.13 1.10 -11.45
CA SER A 567 -7.18 2.26 -12.33
C SER A 567 -6.16 3.32 -11.92
N GLU A 568 -5.73 4.17 -12.87
CA GLU A 568 -4.91 5.34 -12.60
C GLU A 568 -5.56 6.27 -11.55
N PHE A 569 -6.88 6.48 -11.68
CA PHE A 569 -7.74 7.21 -10.74
C PHE A 569 -8.61 6.23 -9.96
N CYS A 570 -8.09 5.70 -8.85
CA CYS A 570 -8.80 4.75 -8.02
C CYS A 570 -9.80 5.45 -7.09
N ILE A 571 -11.08 5.05 -7.21
CA ILE A 571 -12.19 5.60 -6.41
C ILE A 571 -12.76 4.61 -5.39
N ASP A 572 -12.05 3.52 -5.09
CA ASP A 572 -12.52 2.52 -4.11
C ASP A 572 -12.73 3.08 -2.70
N LYS A 573 -11.95 4.11 -2.37
CA LYS A 573 -12.02 4.81 -1.09
C LYS A 573 -12.86 6.10 -1.18
N LEU A 574 -13.53 6.36 -2.30
CA LEU A 574 -14.34 7.57 -2.49
C LEU A 574 -15.71 7.43 -1.82
N TYR A 575 -16.61 6.64 -2.40
CA TYR A 575 -17.92 6.34 -1.82
C TYR A 575 -18.41 4.96 -2.25
N SER A 576 -17.73 3.89 -1.84
CA SER A 576 -18.11 2.54 -2.24
C SER A 576 -19.54 2.18 -1.79
N PRO A 577 -20.33 1.52 -2.65
CA PRO A 577 -21.65 1.01 -2.29
C PRO A 577 -21.60 -0.18 -1.33
N ASP A 578 -20.47 -0.90 -1.23
CA ASP A 578 -20.36 -2.18 -0.53
C ASP A 578 -20.52 -2.05 0.99
N GLY A 579 -20.12 -0.91 1.55
CA GLY A 579 -20.27 -0.65 2.98
C GLY A 579 -19.58 0.62 3.46
N PRO A 580 -19.72 0.95 4.75
CA PRO A 580 -19.12 2.14 5.37
C PRO A 580 -17.60 2.21 5.24
N THR A 581 -16.90 1.05 5.23
CA THR A 581 -15.44 0.96 5.08
C THR A 581 -14.85 1.65 3.85
N GLY A 582 -15.59 1.70 2.73
CA GLY A 582 -15.17 2.32 1.47
C GLY A 582 -15.73 3.73 1.25
N ARG A 583 -16.44 4.31 2.23
CA ARG A 583 -17.01 5.67 2.15
C ARG A 583 -16.12 6.68 2.85
N LEU A 584 -14.89 6.81 2.37
CA LEU A 584 -13.86 7.65 3.01
C LEU A 584 -13.72 9.04 2.37
N GLY A 585 -14.32 9.27 1.21
CA GLY A 585 -14.17 10.52 0.46
C GLY A 585 -12.77 10.72 -0.11
N LEU A 586 -12.02 9.65 -0.34
CA LEU A 586 -10.63 9.69 -0.80
C LEU A 586 -10.51 9.30 -2.27
N LEU A 587 -9.68 10.04 -3.01
CA LEU A 587 -9.22 9.68 -4.36
C LEU A 587 -7.78 9.20 -4.28
N GLU A 588 -7.47 8.08 -4.91
CA GLU A 588 -6.13 7.51 -4.92
C GLU A 588 -5.55 7.52 -6.34
N LEU A 589 -4.42 8.21 -6.53
CA LEU A 589 -3.67 8.25 -7.78
C LEU A 589 -2.58 7.19 -7.75
N ARG A 590 -2.68 6.21 -8.66
CA ARG A 590 -1.86 4.99 -8.61
C ARG A 590 -0.73 4.93 -9.63
N ALA A 591 -0.79 5.71 -10.71
CA ALA A 591 0.18 5.68 -11.81
C ALA A 591 1.48 6.46 -11.52
N PHE A 592 1.96 6.42 -10.28
CA PHE A 592 3.20 7.06 -9.86
C PHE A 592 4.19 6.00 -9.40
N GLU A 593 5.41 6.06 -9.90
CA GLU A 593 6.54 5.25 -9.42
C GLU A 593 7.24 5.95 -8.25
N MET A 594 7.81 5.16 -7.32
CA MET A 594 8.65 5.69 -6.25
C MET A 594 9.84 6.45 -6.83
N PRO A 595 9.98 7.75 -6.56
CA PRO A 595 11.15 8.49 -7.00
C PRO A 595 12.34 8.19 -6.08
N PRO A 596 13.57 8.28 -6.62
CA PRO A 596 14.81 7.98 -5.89
C PRO A 596 15.11 8.96 -4.75
N HIS A 597 14.46 10.13 -4.74
CA HIS A 597 14.73 11.19 -3.77
C HIS A 597 13.47 11.89 -3.26
N ALA A 598 13.45 12.25 -1.97
CA ALA A 598 12.31 12.89 -1.31
C ALA A 598 11.84 14.17 -2.02
N GLN A 599 12.77 15.01 -2.50
CA GLN A 599 12.44 16.24 -3.21
C GLN A 599 11.71 15.99 -4.54
N MET A 600 12.04 14.90 -5.25
CA MET A 600 11.31 14.53 -6.46
C MET A 600 9.86 14.12 -6.14
N SER A 601 9.64 13.41 -5.02
CA SER A 601 8.30 13.10 -4.52
C SER A 601 7.55 14.38 -4.12
N LEU A 602 8.19 15.28 -3.37
CA LEU A 602 7.58 16.54 -2.94
C LEU A 602 7.16 17.43 -4.11
N VAL A 603 7.94 17.48 -5.20
CA VAL A 603 7.58 18.23 -6.40
C VAL A 603 6.33 17.64 -7.09
N GLN A 604 6.19 16.31 -7.17
CA GLN A 604 4.97 15.67 -7.67
C GLN A 604 3.75 16.01 -6.80
N GLN A 605 3.92 15.96 -5.48
CA GLN A 605 2.86 16.31 -4.53
C GLN A 605 2.46 17.78 -4.60
N LEU A 606 3.43 18.67 -4.82
CA LEU A 606 3.19 20.09 -5.03
C LEU A 606 2.37 20.33 -6.30
N LEU A 607 2.72 19.66 -7.40
CA LEU A 607 1.97 19.69 -8.66
C LEU A 607 0.50 19.29 -8.45
N LEU A 608 0.26 18.16 -7.78
CA LEU A 608 -1.09 17.69 -7.45
C LEU A 608 -1.89 18.69 -6.60
N ARG A 609 -1.25 19.27 -5.58
CA ARG A 609 -1.88 20.28 -4.73
C ARG A 609 -2.20 21.56 -5.49
N ALA A 610 -1.35 21.98 -6.43
CA ALA A 610 -1.58 23.14 -7.28
C ALA A 610 -2.79 22.90 -8.20
N LEU A 611 -2.85 21.77 -8.90
CA LEU A 611 -3.99 21.38 -9.74
C LEU A 611 -5.29 21.34 -8.95
N LEU A 612 -5.31 20.69 -7.79
CA LEU A 612 -6.48 20.70 -6.92
C LEU A 612 -6.89 22.12 -6.51
N SER A 613 -5.92 22.96 -6.14
CA SER A 613 -6.17 24.33 -5.69
C SER A 613 -6.76 25.18 -6.80
N TRP A 614 -6.22 25.05 -8.01
CA TRP A 614 -6.77 25.65 -9.22
C TRP A 614 -8.19 25.16 -9.49
N PHE A 615 -8.42 23.86 -9.62
CA PHE A 615 -9.73 23.31 -10.03
C PHE A 615 -10.84 23.53 -9.01
N TRP A 616 -10.49 23.66 -7.73
CA TRP A 616 -11.45 24.07 -6.71
C TRP A 616 -11.90 25.53 -6.89
N ARG A 617 -10.96 26.42 -7.23
CA ARG A 617 -11.24 27.84 -7.47
C ARG A 617 -12.03 28.01 -8.78
N GLU A 618 -11.62 27.29 -9.81
CA GLU A 618 -12.15 27.38 -11.17
C GLU A 618 -12.15 26.00 -11.83
N PRO A 619 -13.33 25.41 -12.09
CA PRO A 619 -13.41 24.09 -12.72
C PRO A 619 -12.83 24.08 -14.13
N TYR A 620 -12.09 23.03 -14.48
CA TYR A 620 -11.49 22.84 -15.79
C TYR A 620 -12.37 21.95 -16.68
N THR A 621 -12.78 22.49 -17.83
CA THR A 621 -13.63 21.80 -18.82
C THR A 621 -12.92 21.52 -20.14
N GLY A 622 -11.62 21.79 -20.24
CA GLY A 622 -10.84 21.74 -21.48
C GLY A 622 -11.03 22.99 -22.36
N HIS A 623 -10.06 23.24 -23.23
CA HIS A 623 -10.06 24.38 -24.17
C HIS A 623 -10.41 23.99 -25.63
N GLY A 624 -10.58 22.70 -25.89
CA GLY A 624 -10.83 22.17 -27.23
C GLY A 624 -12.30 22.23 -27.68
N ALA A 625 -12.54 21.84 -28.94
CA ALA A 625 -13.89 21.64 -29.48
C ALA A 625 -14.64 20.49 -28.81
N GLN A 626 -13.89 19.52 -28.26
CA GLN A 626 -14.38 18.46 -27.38
C GLN A 626 -13.70 18.62 -26.01
N ARG A 627 -14.34 18.11 -24.96
CA ARG A 627 -13.80 18.17 -23.60
C ARG A 627 -12.59 17.24 -23.45
N LEU A 628 -12.71 16.01 -23.97
CA LEU A 628 -11.67 14.99 -23.89
C LEU A 628 -11.09 14.67 -25.28
N THR A 629 -9.78 14.83 -25.42
CA THR A 629 -9.06 14.55 -26.67
C THR A 629 -9.12 13.08 -27.06
N ARG A 630 -9.38 12.75 -28.33
CA ARG A 630 -9.37 11.37 -28.83
C ARG A 630 -7.99 11.02 -29.40
N TRP A 631 -7.06 10.61 -28.53
CA TRP A 631 -5.67 10.38 -28.93
C TRP A 631 -5.47 9.24 -29.92
N GLY A 632 -6.25 8.16 -29.81
CA GLY A 632 -6.10 6.97 -30.65
C GLY A 632 -4.67 6.43 -30.64
N THR A 633 -4.16 5.98 -31.79
CA THR A 633 -2.78 5.49 -31.91
C THR A 633 -1.72 6.57 -31.68
N GLY A 634 -2.10 7.84 -31.78
CA GLY A 634 -1.25 8.99 -31.48
C GLY A 634 -0.81 9.05 -30.02
N LEU A 635 -1.58 8.45 -29.10
CA LEU A 635 -1.21 8.32 -27.69
C LEU A 635 0.15 7.62 -27.55
N HIS A 636 0.24 6.40 -28.08
CA HIS A 636 1.44 5.57 -27.96
C HIS A 636 2.55 5.94 -28.96
N ASP A 637 2.22 6.62 -30.06
CA ASP A 637 3.24 7.04 -31.03
C ASP A 637 4.02 8.28 -30.56
N ARG A 638 3.34 9.24 -29.91
CA ARG A 638 3.95 10.48 -29.44
C ARG A 638 4.40 10.39 -27.99
N PHE A 639 3.48 10.09 -27.08
CA PHE A 639 3.70 10.29 -25.63
C PHE A 639 4.45 9.17 -24.93
N LEU A 640 4.97 8.21 -25.70
CA LEU A 640 5.99 7.28 -25.22
C LEU A 640 7.42 7.77 -25.50
N LEU A 641 7.57 8.85 -26.29
CA LEU A 641 8.85 9.45 -26.61
C LEU A 641 9.13 10.66 -25.70
N PRO A 642 10.36 10.81 -25.17
CA PRO A 642 10.72 11.86 -24.22
C PRO A 642 10.43 13.26 -24.72
N THR A 643 10.69 13.57 -25.99
CA THR A 643 10.53 14.93 -26.51
C THR A 643 9.08 15.39 -26.45
N PHE A 644 8.12 14.53 -26.79
CA PHE A 644 6.69 14.92 -26.75
C PHE A 644 6.13 14.92 -25.33
N VAL A 645 6.64 14.07 -24.44
CA VAL A 645 6.31 14.15 -23.01
C VAL A 645 6.83 15.45 -22.41
N GLU A 646 8.06 15.86 -22.73
CA GLU A 646 8.65 17.13 -22.27
C GLU A 646 7.87 18.35 -22.81
N GLN A 647 7.45 18.32 -24.08
CA GLN A 647 6.64 19.40 -24.69
C GLN A 647 5.26 19.51 -24.04
N ASP A 648 4.51 18.42 -23.93
CA ASP A 648 3.19 18.42 -23.30
C ASP A 648 3.26 18.80 -21.82
N PHE A 649 4.31 18.36 -21.11
CA PHE A 649 4.49 18.77 -19.73
C PHE A 649 4.85 20.26 -19.60
N ALA A 650 5.57 20.84 -20.57
CA ALA A 650 5.80 22.27 -20.59
C ALA A 650 4.49 23.06 -20.77
N ASP A 651 3.53 22.55 -21.54
CA ASP A 651 2.20 23.12 -21.66
C ASP A 651 1.43 23.06 -20.32
N VAL A 652 1.52 21.93 -19.60
CA VAL A 652 0.97 21.81 -18.22
C VAL A 652 1.54 22.90 -17.29
N LEU A 653 2.85 23.13 -17.34
CA LEU A 653 3.48 24.17 -16.51
C LEU A 653 3.06 25.57 -16.93
N ALA A 654 2.87 25.82 -18.23
CA ALA A 654 2.38 27.09 -18.74
C ALA A 654 0.94 27.38 -18.29
N GLU A 655 0.04 26.40 -18.36
CA GLU A 655 -1.34 26.56 -17.87
C GLU A 655 -1.39 26.77 -16.34
N LEU A 656 -0.50 26.11 -15.59
CA LEU A 656 -0.33 26.36 -14.16
C LEU A 656 0.19 27.78 -13.89
N ASP A 657 1.13 28.28 -14.69
CA ASP A 657 1.67 29.64 -14.59
C ASP A 657 0.56 30.68 -14.83
N GLU A 658 -0.24 30.50 -15.88
CA GLU A 658 -1.39 31.35 -16.21
C GLU A 658 -2.46 31.35 -15.12
N SER A 659 -2.67 30.22 -14.45
CA SER A 659 -3.58 30.10 -13.30
C SER A 659 -2.98 30.63 -11.98
N GLY A 660 -1.74 31.12 -11.99
CA GLY A 660 -1.06 31.75 -10.85
C GLY A 660 -0.23 30.80 -9.97
N PHE A 661 0.11 29.62 -10.47
CA PHE A 661 0.97 28.64 -9.82
C PHE A 661 2.29 28.48 -10.59
N HIS A 662 3.30 29.26 -10.19
CA HIS A 662 4.61 29.26 -10.84
C HIS A 662 5.47 28.05 -10.45
N PHE A 663 5.90 27.27 -11.44
CA PHE A 663 6.85 26.16 -11.29
C PHE A 663 8.09 26.41 -12.15
N ASP A 664 9.27 26.11 -11.61
CA ASP A 664 10.49 26.06 -12.42
C ASP A 664 10.58 24.70 -13.12
N ALA A 665 10.61 24.71 -14.46
CA ALA A 665 10.74 23.51 -15.27
C ALA A 665 11.99 22.66 -14.88
N ALA A 666 13.05 23.30 -14.37
CA ALA A 666 14.25 22.60 -13.93
C ALA A 666 14.00 21.63 -12.75
N TRP A 667 12.92 21.81 -11.97
CA TRP A 667 12.55 20.89 -10.90
C TRP A 667 12.15 19.50 -11.40
N PHE A 668 11.74 19.39 -12.67
CA PHE A 668 11.29 18.14 -13.30
C PHE A 668 12.36 17.50 -14.20
N ALA A 669 13.50 18.15 -14.40
CA ALA A 669 14.63 17.58 -15.16
C ALA A 669 15.12 16.23 -14.59
N PRO A 670 15.17 16.01 -13.25
CA PRO A 670 15.47 14.70 -12.69
C PRO A 670 14.42 13.63 -13.05
N HIS A 671 13.12 13.97 -13.08
CA HIS A 671 12.06 13.04 -13.47
C HIS A 671 12.20 12.62 -14.93
N LEU A 672 12.47 13.56 -15.84
CA LEU A 672 12.74 13.27 -17.25
C LEU A 672 13.98 12.39 -17.41
N ALA A 673 15.06 12.66 -16.68
CA ALA A 673 16.29 11.86 -16.75
C ALA A 673 16.11 10.45 -16.16
N PHE A 674 15.29 10.32 -15.12
CA PHE A 674 14.96 9.03 -14.49
C PHE A 674 14.03 8.19 -15.38
N ARG A 675 13.00 8.79 -15.96
CA ARG A 675 12.03 8.12 -16.85
C ARG A 675 12.61 7.77 -18.22
N PHE A 676 13.41 8.68 -18.79
CA PHE A 676 14.00 8.55 -20.12
C PHE A 676 15.54 8.63 -20.07
N PRO A 677 16.21 7.61 -19.50
CA PRO A 677 17.65 7.55 -19.40
C PRO A 677 18.38 7.86 -20.71
N TYR A 678 19.42 8.69 -20.59
CA TYR A 678 20.33 8.98 -21.68
C TYR A 678 21.25 7.78 -21.97
N VAL A 679 21.32 7.38 -23.24
CA VAL A 679 22.13 6.24 -23.70
C VAL A 679 23.49 6.73 -24.18
N GLY A 680 23.50 7.75 -25.05
CA GLY A 680 24.72 8.24 -25.68
C GLY A 680 24.47 9.17 -26.85
N GLU A 681 25.55 9.71 -27.41
CA GLU A 681 25.48 10.60 -28.56
C GLU A 681 26.74 10.52 -29.43
N VAL A 682 26.58 11.02 -30.65
CA VAL A 682 27.65 11.19 -31.63
C VAL A 682 27.44 12.52 -32.37
N SER A 683 28.53 13.22 -32.70
CA SER A 683 28.50 14.46 -33.48
C SER A 683 29.39 14.31 -34.70
N VAL A 684 28.81 14.38 -35.89
CA VAL A 684 29.48 14.13 -37.17
C VAL A 684 28.90 15.07 -38.23
N GLY A 685 29.77 15.68 -39.05
CA GLY A 685 29.31 16.52 -40.17
C GLY A 685 28.48 17.74 -39.75
N GLY A 686 28.67 18.25 -38.52
CA GLY A 686 27.89 19.36 -37.97
C GLY A 686 26.51 18.95 -37.44
N VAL A 687 26.17 17.66 -37.48
CA VAL A 687 24.92 17.10 -36.96
C VAL A 687 25.21 16.36 -35.66
N ARG A 688 24.42 16.63 -34.61
CA ARG A 688 24.48 15.91 -33.33
C ARG A 688 23.28 14.98 -33.22
N MET A 689 23.54 13.69 -33.03
CA MET A 689 22.55 12.64 -32.84
C MET A 689 22.68 12.07 -31.43
N SER A 690 21.59 12.11 -30.65
CA SER A 690 21.51 11.59 -29.29
C SER A 690 20.43 10.52 -29.17
N LEU A 691 20.72 9.49 -28.37
CA LEU A 691 19.82 8.37 -28.11
C LEU A 691 19.36 8.39 -26.65
N ARG A 692 18.06 8.22 -26.44
CA ARG A 692 17.43 8.05 -25.12
C ARG A 692 16.53 6.84 -25.14
N THR A 693 16.48 6.08 -24.05
CA THR A 693 15.45 5.06 -23.90
C THR A 693 14.07 5.72 -23.83
N ALA A 694 13.09 5.09 -24.45
CA ALA A 694 11.71 5.54 -24.49
C ALA A 694 10.79 4.48 -23.88
N LEU A 695 9.53 4.85 -23.61
CA LEU A 695 8.57 3.94 -23.01
C LEU A 695 8.03 2.94 -24.03
N GLU A 696 7.73 1.73 -23.58
CA GLU A 696 7.11 0.70 -24.40
C GLU A 696 6.15 -0.10 -23.50
N PRO A 697 4.87 -0.27 -23.89
CA PRO A 697 3.94 -1.10 -23.13
C PRO A 697 4.38 -2.56 -23.17
N TRP A 698 4.39 -3.20 -22.00
CA TRP A 698 4.57 -4.64 -21.92
C TRP A 698 3.21 -5.30 -21.72
N HIS A 699 2.86 -6.18 -22.64
CA HIS A 699 1.56 -6.83 -22.62
C HIS A 699 1.62 -8.11 -21.79
N VAL A 700 0.60 -8.31 -20.96
CA VAL A 700 0.33 -9.62 -20.37
C VAL A 700 -0.11 -10.57 -21.48
N MET A 701 0.55 -11.72 -21.56
CA MET A 701 0.33 -12.77 -22.54
C MET A 701 -0.87 -13.65 -22.16
N GLY A 702 -1.24 -14.54 -23.08
CA GLY A 702 -2.26 -15.56 -22.83
C GLY A 702 -1.93 -16.45 -21.63
N GLU A 703 -2.98 -17.03 -21.05
CA GLU A 703 -2.87 -17.96 -19.94
C GLU A 703 -2.13 -19.24 -20.32
N GLU A 704 -1.18 -19.66 -19.49
CA GLU A 704 -0.48 -20.94 -19.61
C GLU A 704 -0.70 -21.77 -18.33
N GLY A 705 -0.92 -23.07 -18.49
CA GLY A 705 -1.06 -23.99 -17.36
C GLY A 705 0.30 -24.28 -16.71
N SER A 706 0.39 -24.09 -15.39
CA SER A 706 1.53 -24.46 -14.57
C SER A 706 1.12 -25.44 -13.47
N ALA A 707 2.09 -26.17 -12.90
CA ALA A 707 1.83 -27.01 -11.74
C ALA A 707 1.41 -26.10 -10.56
N GLY A 708 0.12 -26.14 -10.20
CA GLY A 708 -0.44 -25.34 -9.11
C GLY A 708 -1.26 -24.11 -9.53
N GLY A 709 -1.45 -23.85 -10.84
CA GLY A 709 -2.35 -22.79 -11.30
C GLY A 709 -2.06 -22.27 -12.70
N THR A 710 -2.74 -21.18 -13.06
CA THR A 710 -2.53 -20.49 -14.34
C THR A 710 -1.51 -19.37 -14.16
N VAL A 711 -0.51 -19.31 -15.03
CA VAL A 711 0.46 -18.21 -15.08
C VAL A 711 0.20 -17.35 -16.32
N ARG A 712 0.52 -16.06 -16.22
CA ARG A 712 0.48 -15.13 -17.35
C ARG A 712 1.82 -14.43 -17.43
N TYR A 713 2.55 -14.65 -18.53
CA TYR A 713 3.84 -14.00 -18.77
C TYR A 713 3.63 -12.54 -19.21
N VAL A 714 4.64 -11.69 -18.96
CA VAL A 714 4.67 -10.32 -19.47
C VAL A 714 5.73 -10.24 -20.57
N ASP A 715 5.34 -9.80 -21.76
CA ASP A 715 6.28 -9.64 -22.88
C ASP A 715 7.13 -8.38 -22.70
N SER A 716 8.29 -8.55 -22.07
CA SER A 716 9.34 -7.53 -21.90
C SER A 716 10.42 -7.59 -22.99
N SER A 717 10.14 -8.27 -24.11
CA SER A 717 11.10 -8.43 -25.20
C SER A 717 11.15 -7.28 -26.19
N LEU A 718 10.18 -6.38 -26.13
CA LEU A 718 10.11 -5.17 -26.92
C LEU A 718 10.61 -3.98 -26.13
N GLU A 719 11.40 -3.14 -26.80
CA GLU A 719 11.87 -1.87 -26.26
C GLU A 719 11.68 -0.76 -27.29
N ARG A 720 11.74 0.48 -26.79
CA ARG A 720 11.69 1.69 -27.60
C ARG A 720 12.85 2.62 -27.28
N MET A 721 13.30 3.32 -28.31
CA MET A 721 14.33 4.35 -28.21
C MET A 721 13.89 5.60 -28.98
N GLU A 722 14.18 6.79 -28.45
CA GLU A 722 14.10 8.03 -29.20
C GLU A 722 15.47 8.38 -29.76
N VAL A 723 15.48 8.72 -31.05
CA VAL A 723 16.60 9.33 -31.74
C VAL A 723 16.28 10.80 -31.93
N ARG A 724 17.03 11.68 -31.26
CA ARG A 724 16.95 13.13 -31.46
C ARG A 724 18.17 13.62 -32.21
N VAL A 725 17.94 14.47 -33.21
CA VAL A 725 18.97 14.99 -34.09
C VAL A 725 18.88 16.51 -34.16
N THR A 726 20.02 17.19 -34.04
CA THR A 726 20.14 18.66 -34.16
C THR A 726 21.18 19.03 -35.21
N GLY A 727 20.96 20.15 -35.91
CA GLY A 727 21.81 20.59 -37.03
C GLY A 727 21.57 19.85 -38.34
N LEU A 728 20.50 19.05 -38.44
CA LEU A 728 20.21 18.23 -39.61
C LEU A 728 19.63 19.07 -40.76
N ASN A 729 20.31 19.07 -41.91
CA ASN A 729 19.72 19.52 -43.17
C ASN A 729 18.85 18.40 -43.77
N GLY A 730 17.52 18.54 -43.69
CA GLY A 730 16.55 17.53 -44.16
C GLY A 730 16.57 17.23 -45.66
N ASN A 731 17.15 18.10 -46.50
CA ASN A 731 17.30 17.83 -47.93
C ASN A 731 18.56 17.01 -48.29
N ARG A 732 19.51 16.92 -47.35
CA ARG A 732 20.82 16.28 -47.57
C ARG A 732 21.05 15.06 -46.68
N HIS A 733 20.57 15.11 -45.45
CA HIS A 733 20.89 14.09 -44.47
C HIS A 733 19.67 13.24 -44.15
N ALA A 734 19.90 11.95 -44.00
CA ALA A 734 18.95 11.01 -43.41
C ALA A 734 19.63 10.29 -42.24
N VAL A 735 18.85 9.85 -41.27
CA VAL A 735 19.33 8.92 -40.25
C VAL A 735 18.72 7.56 -40.53
N THR A 736 19.55 6.51 -40.49
CA THR A 736 19.09 5.13 -40.60
C THR A 736 19.39 4.34 -39.33
N VAL A 737 18.54 3.37 -39.01
CA VAL A 737 18.81 2.32 -38.02
C VAL A 737 18.78 0.97 -38.73
N ASN A 738 19.83 0.16 -38.57
CA ASN A 738 19.99 -1.12 -39.28
C ASN A 738 19.74 -1.00 -40.80
N GLY A 739 20.18 0.12 -41.39
CA GLY A 739 20.02 0.44 -42.82
C GLY A 739 18.62 0.92 -43.23
N LYS A 740 17.68 1.11 -42.29
CA LYS A 740 16.32 1.60 -42.54
C LYS A 740 16.18 3.06 -42.16
N VAL A 741 15.64 3.89 -43.05
CA VAL A 741 15.41 5.32 -42.79
C VAL A 741 14.45 5.50 -41.64
N LEU A 742 14.85 6.34 -40.68
CA LEU A 742 13.99 6.80 -39.61
C LEU A 742 13.00 7.86 -40.12
N PRO A 743 11.72 7.78 -39.72
CA PRO A 743 10.75 8.83 -40.01
C PRO A 743 11.01 10.03 -39.08
N LEU A 744 12.02 10.84 -39.40
CA LEU A 744 12.37 12.02 -38.60
C LEU A 744 11.29 13.10 -38.72
N HIS A 745 10.72 13.50 -37.58
CA HIS A 745 9.71 14.56 -37.47
C HIS A 745 10.29 15.82 -36.84
N PRO A 746 9.95 17.02 -37.34
CA PRO A 746 10.44 18.27 -36.78
C PRO A 746 9.82 18.55 -35.40
N THR A 747 10.59 19.12 -34.48
CA THR A 747 10.09 19.51 -33.14
C THR A 747 9.50 20.92 -33.09
N GLY A 748 9.46 21.62 -34.22
CA GLY A 748 9.17 23.06 -34.31
C GLY A 748 10.42 23.95 -34.21
N ARG A 749 11.59 23.38 -33.85
CA ARG A 749 12.89 24.08 -33.90
C ARG A 749 13.62 23.79 -35.20
N VAL A 750 14.16 24.82 -35.85
CA VAL A 750 14.86 24.68 -37.13
C VAL A 750 16.08 23.76 -36.99
N GLY A 751 16.13 22.71 -37.81
CA GLY A 751 17.24 21.75 -37.82
C GLY A 751 17.18 20.72 -36.69
N GLU A 752 16.08 20.64 -35.94
CA GLU A 752 15.87 19.65 -34.88
C GLU A 752 14.74 18.67 -35.24
N PHE A 753 15.04 17.38 -35.11
CA PHE A 753 14.12 16.29 -35.47
C PHE A 753 14.18 15.15 -34.47
N VAL A 754 13.09 14.40 -34.35
CA VAL A 754 12.99 13.19 -33.52
C VAL A 754 12.36 12.04 -34.30
N ALA A 755 12.72 10.81 -33.96
CA ALA A 755 12.00 9.61 -34.37
C ALA A 755 12.05 8.56 -33.26
N GLY A 756 10.97 7.79 -33.13
CA GLY A 756 10.94 6.57 -32.34
C GLY A 756 11.50 5.38 -33.10
N VAL A 757 12.16 4.48 -32.39
CA VAL A 757 12.55 3.15 -32.88
C VAL A 757 11.99 2.12 -31.93
N ARG A 758 11.09 1.29 -32.43
CA ARG A 758 10.57 0.12 -31.72
C ARG A 758 11.26 -1.12 -32.25
N TYR A 759 11.79 -1.95 -31.36
CA TYR A 759 12.63 -3.08 -31.75
C TYR A 759 12.51 -4.26 -30.79
N ARG A 760 12.83 -5.46 -31.29
CA ARG A 760 12.97 -6.67 -30.47
C ARG A 760 14.34 -6.65 -29.80
N ALA A 761 14.37 -6.48 -28.48
CA ALA A 761 15.61 -6.42 -27.72
C ALA A 761 16.21 -7.82 -27.51
N TRP A 762 15.38 -8.80 -27.17
CA TRP A 762 15.75 -10.20 -26.96
C TRP A 762 14.58 -11.11 -27.37
N GLN A 763 14.74 -12.45 -27.37
CA GLN A 763 13.73 -13.37 -27.92
C GLN A 763 13.42 -14.50 -26.92
N PRO A 764 12.52 -14.28 -25.94
CA PRO A 764 12.02 -15.36 -25.09
C PRO A 764 11.16 -16.34 -25.88
N PRO A 765 11.01 -17.58 -25.39
CA PRO A 765 10.08 -18.54 -25.98
C PRO A 765 8.62 -18.07 -25.92
N SER A 766 8.22 -17.36 -24.86
CA SER A 766 6.89 -16.75 -24.72
C SER A 766 6.99 -15.22 -24.91
N CYS A 767 6.63 -14.75 -26.10
CA CYS A 767 6.46 -13.33 -26.44
C CYS A 767 5.52 -13.17 -27.65
N LEU A 768 5.11 -11.93 -27.93
CA LEU A 768 4.39 -11.60 -29.16
C LEU A 768 5.29 -11.87 -30.36
N HIS A 769 4.84 -12.68 -31.31
CA HIS A 769 5.56 -13.03 -32.54
C HIS A 769 6.94 -13.67 -32.27
N PRO A 770 6.97 -14.88 -31.66
CA PRO A 770 8.21 -15.51 -31.17
C PRO A 770 9.17 -15.92 -32.29
N THR A 771 8.77 -15.87 -33.56
CA THR A 771 9.63 -16.17 -34.72
C THR A 771 10.43 -14.96 -35.22
N ILE A 772 10.18 -13.77 -34.68
CA ILE A 772 10.93 -12.55 -35.02
C ILE A 772 12.16 -12.46 -34.11
N PRO A 773 13.40 -12.68 -34.62
CA PRO A 773 14.61 -12.63 -33.78
C PRO A 773 14.90 -11.25 -33.19
N SER A 774 15.91 -11.14 -32.32
CA SER A 774 16.39 -9.84 -31.82
C SER A 774 16.88 -8.92 -32.97
N ASP A 775 16.59 -7.63 -32.88
CA ASP A 775 17.09 -6.56 -33.76
C ASP A 775 18.47 -6.05 -33.31
N ALA A 776 18.94 -6.43 -32.13
CA ALA A 776 20.21 -5.98 -31.59
C ALA A 776 21.42 -6.64 -32.29
N PRO A 777 22.55 -5.92 -32.43
CA PRO A 777 22.74 -4.52 -32.06
C PRO A 777 22.04 -3.56 -33.03
N LEU A 778 21.62 -2.41 -32.51
CA LEU A 778 21.08 -1.32 -33.31
C LEU A 778 22.24 -0.46 -33.83
N THR A 779 22.37 -0.35 -35.14
CA THR A 779 23.39 0.46 -35.81
C THR A 779 22.75 1.70 -36.40
N PHE A 780 23.12 2.88 -35.88
CA PHE A 780 22.62 4.16 -36.33
C PHE A 780 23.64 4.86 -37.22
N ASP A 781 23.22 5.28 -38.40
CA ASP A 781 24.05 5.95 -39.41
C ASP A 781 23.48 7.32 -39.76
N LEU A 782 24.31 8.37 -39.73
CA LEU A 782 24.02 9.64 -40.37
C LEU A 782 24.49 9.55 -41.83
N VAL A 783 23.56 9.59 -42.77
CA VAL A 783 23.85 9.36 -44.18
C VAL A 783 23.69 10.64 -45.00
N ASP A 784 24.70 10.94 -45.81
CA ASP A 784 24.63 11.97 -46.83
C ASP A 784 23.96 11.37 -48.08
N THR A 785 22.74 11.81 -48.38
CA THR A 785 21.95 11.29 -49.50
C THR A 785 22.47 11.76 -50.85
N TRP A 786 23.22 12.86 -50.91
CA TRP A 786 23.82 13.36 -52.14
C TRP A 786 25.05 12.51 -52.52
N LEU A 787 25.86 12.15 -51.53
CA LEU A 787 27.05 11.31 -51.72
C LEU A 787 26.76 9.81 -51.56
N LYS A 788 25.55 9.44 -51.13
CA LYS A 788 25.10 8.08 -50.85
C LYS A 788 26.05 7.31 -49.93
N ARG A 789 26.56 7.94 -48.87
CA ARG A 789 27.48 7.31 -47.91
C ARG A 789 27.22 7.75 -46.48
N SER A 790 27.51 6.86 -45.53
CA SER A 790 27.51 7.23 -44.11
C SER A 790 28.61 8.27 -43.84
N LEU A 791 28.26 9.33 -43.14
CA LEU A 791 29.23 10.31 -42.62
C LEU A 791 29.85 9.80 -41.31
N GLY A 792 29.14 8.90 -40.61
CA GLY A 792 29.48 8.37 -39.29
C GLY A 792 28.22 7.96 -38.54
N GLY A 793 28.38 7.46 -37.31
CA GLY A 793 27.26 6.92 -36.56
C GLY A 793 27.68 6.26 -35.25
N CYS A 794 26.76 5.49 -34.66
CA CYS A 794 26.96 4.81 -33.39
C CYS A 794 26.23 3.47 -33.36
N GLN A 795 26.61 2.61 -32.42
CA GLN A 795 26.00 1.32 -32.22
C GLN A 795 25.53 1.17 -30.77
N TYR A 796 24.31 0.65 -30.59
CA TYR A 796 23.74 0.31 -29.30
C TYR A 796 23.51 -1.20 -29.19
N HIS A 797 23.88 -1.76 -28.05
CA HIS A 797 23.72 -3.18 -27.73
C HIS A 797 22.76 -3.35 -26.57
N VAL A 798 21.87 -4.35 -26.63
CA VAL A 798 20.93 -4.65 -25.53
C VAL A 798 21.67 -5.31 -24.36
N ALA A 799 22.56 -6.25 -24.68
CA ALA A 799 23.47 -6.92 -23.75
C ALA A 799 24.92 -6.51 -24.05
N HIS A 800 25.87 -6.86 -23.17
CA HIS A 800 27.27 -6.54 -23.40
C HIS A 800 27.79 -7.25 -24.67
N PRO A 801 28.49 -6.57 -25.60
CA PRO A 801 28.89 -7.14 -26.90
C PRO A 801 29.75 -8.40 -26.80
N GLY A 802 30.50 -8.55 -25.71
CA GLY A 802 31.27 -9.76 -25.40
C GLY A 802 30.43 -10.98 -24.99
N GLY A 803 29.10 -10.95 -25.13
CA GLY A 803 28.19 -12.05 -24.77
C GLY A 803 27.96 -12.22 -23.27
N ARG A 804 28.31 -11.22 -22.45
CA ARG A 804 28.14 -11.27 -21.00
C ARG A 804 26.69 -10.95 -20.64
N ASN A 805 25.97 -11.97 -20.18
CA ASN A 805 24.68 -11.82 -19.53
C ASN A 805 24.91 -11.80 -18.01
N TYR A 806 24.27 -10.86 -17.32
CA TYR A 806 24.37 -10.76 -15.87
C TYR A 806 23.23 -11.55 -15.24
N ASP A 807 23.57 -12.48 -14.36
CA ASP A 807 22.59 -13.23 -13.57
C ASP A 807 22.34 -12.57 -12.20
N THR A 808 23.12 -11.54 -11.85
CA THR A 808 23.02 -10.82 -10.58
C THR A 808 22.71 -9.34 -10.81
N PHE A 809 21.94 -8.76 -9.89
CA PHE A 809 21.68 -7.32 -9.87
C PHE A 809 22.97 -6.54 -9.55
N PRO A 810 23.09 -5.29 -10.03
CA PRO A 810 24.22 -4.43 -9.67
C PRO A 810 24.29 -4.19 -8.16
N VAL A 811 25.48 -4.29 -7.57
CA VAL A 811 25.67 -4.07 -6.13
C VAL A 811 25.62 -2.59 -5.72
N ASN A 812 25.84 -1.69 -6.68
CA ASN A 812 25.79 -0.24 -6.48
C ASN A 812 25.57 0.52 -7.80
N SER A 813 25.44 1.84 -7.69
CA SER A 813 25.23 2.75 -8.82
C SER A 813 26.40 2.78 -9.82
N TYR A 814 27.65 2.62 -9.37
CA TYR A 814 28.83 2.59 -10.26
C TYR A 814 28.83 1.36 -11.17
N GLU A 815 28.50 0.19 -10.61
CA GLU A 815 28.36 -1.03 -11.42
C GLU A 815 27.20 -0.88 -12.41
N ALA A 816 26.04 -0.40 -11.94
CA ALA A 816 24.88 -0.16 -12.80
C ALA A 816 25.22 0.79 -13.96
N GLU A 817 25.91 1.90 -13.67
CA GLU A 817 26.38 2.85 -14.68
C GLU A 817 27.38 2.21 -15.66
N SER A 818 28.34 1.42 -15.16
CA SER A 818 29.31 0.72 -15.99
C SER A 818 28.62 -0.26 -16.96
N ARG A 819 27.60 -0.98 -16.50
CA ARG A 819 26.76 -1.86 -17.35
C ARG A 819 26.01 -1.08 -18.43
N ARG A 820 25.51 0.11 -18.13
CA ARG A 820 24.85 0.99 -19.12
C ARG A 820 25.84 1.55 -20.15
N LEU A 821 26.98 2.07 -19.72
CA LEU A 821 27.99 2.67 -20.60
C LEU A 821 28.62 1.64 -21.56
N GLY A 822 28.80 0.41 -21.11
CA GLY A 822 29.33 -0.69 -21.94
C GLY A 822 28.43 -1.13 -23.11
N ARG A 823 27.23 -0.57 -23.22
CA ARG A 823 26.24 -0.89 -24.26
C ARG A 823 26.22 0.10 -25.42
N PHE A 824 26.91 1.23 -25.32
CA PHE A 824 26.92 2.26 -26.35
C PHE A 824 28.32 2.51 -26.91
N PHE A 825 28.44 2.45 -28.24
CA PHE A 825 29.68 2.67 -28.97
C PHE A 825 29.52 3.84 -29.92
N ARG A 826 30.44 4.82 -29.86
CA ARG A 826 30.51 5.95 -30.81
C ARG A 826 31.14 5.57 -32.17
N ILE A 827 31.20 4.28 -32.45
CA ILE A 827 31.78 3.64 -33.64
C ILE A 827 30.88 2.49 -34.07
N GLY A 828 31.22 1.78 -35.15
CA GLY A 828 30.44 0.64 -35.64
C GLY A 828 29.32 1.01 -36.62
N HIS A 829 29.37 2.23 -37.16
CA HIS A 829 28.52 2.69 -38.26
C HIS A 829 28.83 1.92 -39.56
N THR A 830 27.91 1.91 -40.52
CA THR A 830 28.03 1.19 -41.79
C THR A 830 29.02 1.91 -42.72
N PRO A 831 30.18 1.32 -43.07
CA PRO A 831 31.12 1.96 -43.98
C PRO A 831 30.68 1.84 -45.44
N GLY A 832 31.12 2.79 -46.28
CA GLY A 832 30.96 2.72 -47.74
C GLY A 832 29.65 3.32 -48.27
N VAL A 833 29.29 2.92 -49.49
CA VAL A 833 28.11 3.41 -50.20
C VAL A 833 26.86 2.76 -49.61
N MET A 834 25.87 3.57 -49.25
CA MET A 834 24.58 3.11 -48.74
C MET A 834 23.47 3.40 -49.75
N ASN A 835 22.77 2.35 -50.17
CA ASN A 835 21.56 2.51 -50.98
C ASN A 835 20.34 2.65 -50.06
N ILE A 836 19.95 3.88 -49.82
CA ILE A 836 18.84 4.18 -48.91
C ILE A 836 17.54 4.24 -49.68
N LYS A 837 16.56 3.44 -49.27
CA LYS A 837 15.17 3.60 -49.67
C LYS A 837 14.41 4.28 -48.52
N VAL A 838 13.79 5.42 -48.81
CA VAL A 838 12.87 6.07 -47.87
C VAL A 838 11.70 5.13 -47.65
N ASN A 839 11.40 4.85 -46.37
CA ASN A 839 10.21 4.09 -46.00
C ASN A 839 9.02 5.03 -45.98
N ASP A 840 7.86 4.58 -46.47
CA ASP A 840 6.62 5.31 -46.25
C ASP A 840 6.34 5.36 -44.74
N PRO A 841 5.95 6.52 -44.18
CA PRO A 841 5.57 6.61 -42.79
C PRO A 841 4.44 5.63 -42.47
N GLY A 842 4.46 5.04 -41.27
CA GLY A 842 3.36 4.22 -40.81
C GLY A 842 2.07 5.03 -40.72
N LEU A 843 0.94 4.44 -41.11
CA LEU A 843 -0.37 5.12 -41.02
C LEU A 843 -0.81 5.31 -39.56
N GLU A 844 -0.57 4.32 -38.71
CA GLU A 844 -0.96 4.33 -37.29
C GLU A 844 0.11 4.95 -36.39
N HIS A 845 1.39 4.74 -36.75
CA HIS A 845 2.56 5.21 -35.99
C HIS A 845 3.55 5.93 -36.92
N PRO A 846 3.21 7.13 -37.42
CA PRO A 846 4.07 7.86 -38.34
C PRO A 846 5.39 8.33 -37.71
N LEU A 847 5.49 8.48 -36.39
CA LEU A 847 6.69 8.95 -35.69
C LEU A 847 7.66 7.82 -35.29
N THR A 848 7.20 6.57 -35.34
CA THR A 848 7.97 5.42 -34.87
C THR A 848 8.22 4.41 -35.98
N LEU A 849 9.49 4.06 -36.21
CA LEU A 849 9.85 2.90 -37.02
C LEU A 849 9.81 1.62 -36.18
N ASP A 850 8.92 0.69 -36.51
CA ASP A 850 8.92 -0.67 -35.95
C ASP A 850 9.80 -1.60 -36.80
N LEU A 851 10.97 -1.94 -36.28
CA LEU A 851 11.96 -2.77 -36.99
C LEU A 851 11.43 -4.17 -37.33
N ARG A 852 10.44 -4.67 -36.60
CA ARG A 852 9.84 -5.98 -36.84
C ARG A 852 9.09 -6.04 -38.17
N ARG A 853 8.63 -4.90 -38.70
CA ARG A 853 7.85 -4.80 -39.95
C ARG A 853 8.71 -4.62 -41.20
N VAL A 854 9.93 -4.09 -41.05
CA VAL A 854 10.75 -3.62 -42.18
C VAL A 854 11.95 -4.52 -42.49
N ARG A 855 12.00 -5.71 -41.88
CA ARG A 855 13.04 -6.70 -42.15
C ARG A 855 12.99 -7.17 -43.60
N GLN A 856 14.16 -7.20 -44.24
CA GLN A 856 14.31 -8.00 -45.44
C GLN A 856 14.39 -9.47 -44.99
N ALA A 857 13.72 -10.36 -45.72
CA ALA A 857 13.97 -11.79 -45.59
C ALA A 857 15.48 -11.99 -45.75
N ARG A 858 16.16 -12.48 -44.71
CA ARG A 858 17.50 -13.04 -44.91
C ARG A 858 17.30 -14.29 -45.76
N PRO A 859 17.99 -14.42 -46.90
CA PRO A 859 17.92 -15.63 -47.71
C PRO A 859 18.34 -16.87 -46.93
#